data_AF-C3YC17-F1
#
_entry.id   AF-C3YC17-F1
#
_cell.length_a   1.000
_cell.length_b   1.000
_cell.length_c   1.000
_cell.angle_alpha   90.00
_cell.angle_beta   90.00
_cell.angle_gamma   90.00
#
_symmetry.space_group_name_H-M   'P 1'
#
loop_
_entity.id
_entity.type
_entity.pdbx_description
1 polymer ?
#
loop_
_entity_poly.entity_id
_entity_poly.type
_entity_poly.pdbx_seq_one_letter_code
_entity_poly.pdbx_strand_id
1 'polypeptide(L)'
;MGASKSTLSQTIQETIQNSDLLEAKLILESIASGDQPEQSHGTAGDGASVASGSVSKEQLLKLQIPLPMEWTSLLQNKRTHVIVAADKSGSMSGNPWRQVQQALLYMIGDVASVNPSVALDVVIYNDKASLLQYAGSYQDAVNRVNADGMTSFAAAFSCIKDCLKTEIQGTPVSKTVVVFMTDGADTCNRGADIDRSVRSWKEALARLGHEAIVHVVGFSAQHDYNFLGRLRNTGTTAGLFRYTEPSDGTEALKAKLQELFDFVALSAGREVDMLMKLEGEDRFYTPDGSKQTVTIKGEVVVEEQEEESTEEAEAASSAEGQKRLLVQADTWVVMADPVTLPQVSITLKMQVAQQDLELPCLVKETSRELVKAPADKVLWAVRVLERNADSLSVRLSKAITNSGDGGTFDQLEKRLTRLQDRVTNVQVYGHKGMDKELRRALLEHLKELQGKIDRMHSLVADFRRAQGSSVSLLAKANDLRFSTQFTKSRRQRIMDKRVSKNVSAVQEAAAQLSMLRVDQSETANLSQNALDFFHCVLSQYNVRELLEDPDDNSDVLGFGLAIKRSEHALDEPTLLYIHGVSGSLVSRTSILEALEHKIQLSGHLSAHGGFTFDQHAELGVATVGQAREPINSWLPLYITKSHWDRVKLLLAPSLGYLCTLDPLGFDPKQQDVLLMVLGNMISRLDPDTTGQHQLRLLFAFHRTCAAMVADFGMAEAVEEKVRNFCSSIQGRTKDVLANLYTLIGSVVCLPRETLKDIFGENGEKLGSFWVSFIAEAYRRAAGQMYKDTSDNVVDGLVDCLLHGEGQGVIQGGATQTEPPISGPTEALLTRCREVASCNTAQPIKVDAPVFDPAAGVTAPEVKVKTSRKVDRAMEIWAKEKLGCPLSKKDDVTAAKKVVTRWLDFGPQSVGGAQIEGEKEAEKDDYNPELVTQSIVNTVAQQDNVQYCGRR
;
A
#
# COMPACT_ATOMS: atom_id res chain seq x y z
N MET A 1 -48.77 -2.15 -43.51
CA MET A 1 -48.04 -1.73 -42.29
C MET A 1 -48.17 -0.23 -41.96
N GLY A 2 -48.78 0.63 -42.80
CA GLY A 2 -48.93 2.06 -42.49
C GLY A 2 -50.10 2.45 -41.57
N ALA A 3 -51.11 1.59 -41.43
CA ALA A 3 -52.35 1.93 -40.72
C ALA A 3 -52.32 1.71 -39.18
N SER A 4 -51.40 0.90 -38.64
CA SER A 4 -51.28 0.67 -37.18
C SER A 4 -50.32 1.63 -36.47
N LYS A 5 -49.38 2.25 -37.20
CA LYS A 5 -48.49 3.30 -36.66
C LYS A 5 -49.22 4.62 -36.45
N SER A 6 -50.20 4.96 -37.30
CA SER A 6 -50.96 6.21 -37.15
C SER A 6 -51.94 6.14 -35.98
N THR A 7 -52.53 4.98 -35.71
CA THR A 7 -53.46 4.78 -34.59
C THR A 7 -52.74 4.85 -33.25
N LEU A 8 -51.59 4.18 -33.10
CA LEU A 8 -50.79 4.25 -31.86
C LEU A 8 -50.32 5.69 -31.57
N SER A 9 -49.89 6.43 -32.60
CA SER A 9 -49.44 7.82 -32.46
C SER A 9 -50.58 8.79 -32.13
N GLN A 10 -51.80 8.54 -32.65
CA GLN A 10 -53.00 9.30 -32.28
C GLN A 10 -53.47 8.98 -30.86
N THR A 11 -53.47 7.70 -30.45
CA THR A 11 -53.84 7.33 -29.08
C THR A 11 -52.84 7.90 -28.07
N ILE A 12 -51.54 7.91 -28.36
CA ILE A 12 -50.53 8.54 -27.50
C ILE A 12 -50.74 10.06 -27.40
N GLN A 13 -51.01 10.75 -28.51
CA GLN A 13 -51.32 12.19 -28.49
C GLN A 13 -52.63 12.50 -27.76
N GLU A 14 -53.67 11.67 -27.91
CA GLU A 14 -54.94 11.82 -27.20
C GLU A 14 -54.80 11.51 -25.70
N THR A 15 -54.02 10.50 -25.30
CA THR A 15 -53.73 10.20 -23.89
C THR A 15 -52.87 11.30 -23.24
N ILE A 16 -51.94 11.92 -23.98
CA ILE A 16 -51.11 13.04 -23.50
C ILE A 16 -51.88 14.36 -23.47
N GLN A 17 -52.79 14.60 -24.43
CA GLN A 17 -53.66 15.78 -24.43
C GLN A 17 -54.78 15.69 -23.39
N ASN A 18 -55.20 14.48 -23.01
CA ASN A 18 -56.21 14.23 -21.98
C ASN A 18 -55.62 13.91 -20.59
N SER A 19 -54.30 13.70 -20.46
CA SER A 19 -53.68 13.56 -19.13
C SER A 19 -53.55 14.94 -18.49
N ASP A 20 -54.22 15.13 -17.36
CA ASP A 20 -53.92 16.24 -16.45
C ASP A 20 -52.41 16.37 -16.25
N LEU A 21 -51.89 17.60 -16.11
CA LEU A 21 -50.47 17.86 -15.87
C LEU A 21 -49.91 16.91 -14.80
N LEU A 22 -48.84 16.17 -15.13
CA LEU A 22 -48.19 15.25 -14.18
C LEU A 22 -47.84 15.99 -12.89
N GLU A 23 -48.35 15.49 -11.77
CA GLU A 23 -48.21 16.15 -10.48
C GLU A 23 -46.90 15.72 -9.79
N ALA A 24 -45.96 16.63 -9.66
CA ALA A 24 -44.71 16.39 -8.94
C ALA A 24 -44.87 16.70 -7.44
N LYS A 25 -44.37 15.79 -6.60
CA LYS A 25 -44.17 16.01 -5.17
C LYS A 25 -42.69 16.27 -4.88
N LEU A 26 -42.42 17.35 -4.16
CA LEU A 26 -41.09 17.76 -3.74
C LEU A 26 -40.96 17.68 -2.22
N ILE A 27 -39.88 17.04 -1.75
CA ILE A 27 -39.56 16.92 -0.33
C ILE A 27 -38.15 17.48 -0.12
N LEU A 28 -38.04 18.51 0.72
CA LEU A 28 -36.76 19.10 1.11
C LEU A 28 -36.32 18.54 2.45
N GLU A 29 -35.31 17.70 2.44
CA GLU A 29 -34.67 17.22 3.66
C GLU A 29 -33.58 18.21 4.11
N SER A 30 -33.57 18.51 5.41
CA SER A 30 -32.62 19.45 6.00
C SER A 30 -32.23 19.08 7.43
N ILE A 31 -31.03 19.50 7.86
CA ILE A 31 -30.56 19.38 9.25
C ILE A 31 -30.55 20.75 9.95
N ALA A 32 -30.77 20.75 11.26
CA ALA A 32 -30.64 21.96 12.08
C ALA A 32 -29.17 22.43 12.10
N SER A 33 -28.95 23.73 11.85
CA SER A 33 -27.61 24.33 11.68
C SER A 33 -26.68 24.23 12.89
N GLY A 34 -27.21 23.97 14.09
CA GLY A 34 -26.42 23.80 15.32
C GLY A 34 -25.61 22.50 15.41
N ASP A 35 -25.85 21.53 14.52
CA ASP A 35 -25.23 20.19 14.55
C ASP A 35 -24.24 19.93 13.39
N GLN A 36 -23.84 20.94 12.61
CA GLN A 36 -22.78 20.76 11.63
C GLN A 36 -21.40 20.74 12.32
N PRO A 37 -20.49 19.80 11.98
CA PRO A 37 -19.09 19.92 12.36
C PRO A 37 -18.52 21.18 11.72
N GLU A 38 -18.08 22.11 12.57
CA GLU A 38 -17.67 23.49 12.30
C GLU A 38 -17.08 23.75 10.90
N GLN A 39 -17.75 24.63 10.14
CA GLN A 39 -17.11 25.38 9.05
C GLN A 39 -16.37 26.57 9.68
N SER A 40 -15.04 26.60 9.54
CA SER A 40 -14.17 27.67 10.04
C SER A 40 -14.58 29.04 9.47
N HIS A 41 -14.95 29.97 10.36
CA HIS A 41 -15.38 31.34 10.08
C HIS A 41 -14.26 32.27 9.57
N GLY A 42 -14.67 33.24 8.73
CA GLY A 42 -14.07 34.58 8.64
C GLY A 42 -15.07 35.66 9.09
N THR A 43 -14.80 36.22 10.28
CA THR A 43 -15.11 37.57 10.84
C THR A 43 -16.51 38.21 10.83
N ALA A 44 -17.08 38.25 12.06
CA ALA A 44 -17.55 39.40 12.88
C ALA A 44 -18.85 40.18 12.58
N GLY A 45 -19.73 40.23 13.60
CA GLY A 45 -20.80 41.22 13.79
C GLY A 45 -21.77 40.84 14.93
N ASP A 46 -21.66 41.52 16.08
CA ASP A 46 -22.47 41.40 17.31
C ASP A 46 -23.98 41.68 17.13
N GLY A 47 -24.82 41.07 17.98
CA GLY A 47 -26.06 41.71 18.46
C GLY A 47 -27.37 40.92 18.41
N ALA A 48 -27.69 40.25 19.54
CA ALA A 48 -29.02 40.10 20.15
C ALA A 48 -30.11 39.15 19.58
N SER A 49 -30.58 38.32 20.52
CA SER A 49 -31.89 37.67 20.68
C SER A 49 -32.06 36.23 20.20
N VAL A 50 -32.41 35.41 21.19
CA VAL A 50 -32.73 33.99 21.17
C VAL A 50 -34.14 33.80 20.61
N ALA A 51 -34.30 33.01 19.53
CA ALA A 51 -35.40 32.06 19.27
C ALA A 51 -35.59 31.75 17.77
N SER A 52 -34.78 30.84 17.21
CA SER A 52 -35.18 29.89 16.15
C SER A 52 -33.91 29.15 15.68
N GLY A 53 -33.87 27.82 15.79
CA GLY A 53 -32.77 27.05 15.22
C GLY A 53 -32.73 27.26 13.70
N SER A 54 -31.67 27.91 13.18
CA SER A 54 -31.52 28.14 11.74
C SER A 54 -31.42 26.81 10.99
N VAL A 55 -32.04 26.71 9.83
CA VAL A 55 -31.98 25.52 8.95
C VAL A 55 -30.72 25.63 8.07
N SER A 56 -30.08 24.50 7.76
CA SER A 56 -28.96 24.46 6.80
C SER A 56 -29.36 25.09 5.45
N LYS A 57 -28.47 25.92 4.89
CA LYS A 57 -28.58 26.44 3.50
C LYS A 57 -28.50 25.34 2.45
N GLU A 58 -27.81 24.25 2.77
CA GLU A 58 -27.72 23.07 1.91
C GLU A 58 -28.85 22.10 2.28
N GLN A 59 -29.71 21.77 1.32
CA GLN A 59 -30.86 20.87 1.47
C GLN A 59 -30.84 19.81 0.36
N LEU A 60 -31.38 18.63 0.65
CA LEU A 60 -31.55 17.55 -0.33
C LEU A 60 -33.00 17.63 -0.82
N LEU A 61 -33.16 17.80 -2.13
CA LEU A 61 -34.45 17.81 -2.80
C LEU A 61 -34.73 16.42 -3.34
N LYS A 62 -35.73 15.75 -2.76
CA LYS A 62 -36.29 14.50 -3.28
C LYS A 62 -37.50 14.81 -4.14
N LEU A 63 -37.56 14.19 -5.30
CA LEU A 63 -38.61 14.36 -6.29
C LEU A 63 -39.32 13.02 -6.50
N GLN A 64 -40.65 13.08 -6.49
CA GLN A 64 -41.54 11.96 -6.77
C GLN A 64 -42.57 12.38 -7.82
N ILE A 65 -42.62 11.69 -8.96
CA ILE A 65 -43.61 11.94 -10.01
C ILE A 65 -44.35 10.62 -10.32
N PRO A 66 -45.63 10.48 -9.91
CA PRO A 66 -46.42 9.33 -10.28
C PRO A 66 -46.70 9.34 -11.78
N LEU A 67 -46.50 8.20 -12.43
CA LEU A 67 -46.79 8.02 -13.86
C LEU A 67 -48.07 7.20 -14.05
N PRO A 68 -48.87 7.48 -15.10
CA PRO A 68 -50.01 6.65 -15.45
C PRO A 68 -49.57 5.21 -15.78
N MET A 69 -50.27 4.21 -15.25
CA MET A 69 -49.93 2.78 -15.48
C MET A 69 -49.92 2.40 -16.96
N GLU A 70 -50.73 3.07 -17.78
CA GLU A 70 -50.81 2.89 -19.23
C GLU A 70 -49.47 3.18 -19.93
N TRP A 71 -48.61 3.99 -19.31
CA TRP A 71 -47.31 4.37 -19.85
C TRP A 71 -46.25 3.28 -19.69
N THR A 72 -46.53 2.20 -18.93
CA THR A 72 -45.65 1.01 -18.84
C THR A 72 -45.27 0.42 -20.19
N SER A 73 -46.18 0.48 -21.16
CA SER A 73 -46.01 -0.08 -22.51
C SER A 73 -45.40 0.93 -23.49
N LEU A 74 -45.47 2.23 -23.16
CA LEU A 74 -45.04 3.35 -24.00
C LEU A 74 -43.60 3.81 -23.71
N LEU A 75 -43.16 3.69 -22.45
CA LEU A 75 -41.77 3.81 -22.06
C LEU A 75 -41.02 2.64 -22.71
N GLN A 76 -40.44 2.88 -23.89
CA GLN A 76 -39.71 1.86 -24.65
C GLN A 76 -38.68 1.21 -23.73
N ASN A 77 -38.80 -0.10 -23.51
CA ASN A 77 -37.75 -0.88 -22.88
C ASN A 77 -36.52 -0.79 -23.80
N LYS A 78 -35.63 0.17 -23.55
CA LYS A 78 -34.35 0.21 -24.23
C LYS A 78 -33.58 -1.01 -23.76
N ARG A 79 -33.21 -1.88 -24.70
CA ARG A 79 -32.50 -3.10 -24.34
C ARG A 79 -31.03 -2.78 -24.08
N THR A 80 -30.46 -3.44 -23.08
CA THR A 80 -29.01 -3.54 -22.95
C THR A 80 -28.55 -4.76 -23.74
N HIS A 81 -27.71 -4.55 -24.74
CA HIS A 81 -27.12 -5.62 -25.53
C HIS A 81 -25.80 -6.06 -24.89
N VAL A 82 -25.79 -7.24 -24.30
CA VAL A 82 -24.61 -7.86 -23.74
C VAL A 82 -24.02 -8.83 -24.77
N ILE A 83 -22.74 -8.69 -25.07
CA ILE A 83 -21.99 -9.63 -25.90
C ILE A 83 -20.86 -10.22 -25.06
N VAL A 84 -20.88 -11.52 -24.86
CA VAL A 84 -19.83 -12.24 -24.13
C VAL A 84 -18.93 -12.95 -25.14
N ALA A 85 -17.68 -12.49 -25.26
CA ALA A 85 -16.67 -13.10 -26.11
C ALA A 85 -15.77 -13.99 -25.26
N ALA A 86 -15.93 -15.31 -25.40
CA ALA A 86 -15.22 -16.33 -24.64
C ALA A 86 -14.14 -17.02 -25.48
N ASP A 87 -12.88 -16.91 -25.04
CA ASP A 87 -11.76 -17.65 -25.59
C ASP A 87 -11.88 -19.13 -25.26
N LYS A 88 -11.89 -19.97 -26.30
CA LYS A 88 -11.85 -21.43 -26.21
C LYS A 88 -10.54 -21.99 -26.76
N SER A 89 -9.45 -21.23 -26.81
CA SER A 89 -8.14 -21.73 -27.26
C SER A 89 -7.62 -22.88 -26.39
N GLY A 90 -6.64 -23.63 -26.88
CA GLY A 90 -6.12 -24.81 -26.18
C GLY A 90 -5.54 -24.53 -24.79
N SER A 91 -5.02 -23.32 -24.56
CA SER A 91 -4.51 -22.88 -23.25
C SER A 91 -5.61 -22.77 -22.20
N MET A 92 -6.84 -22.46 -22.61
CA MET A 92 -8.01 -22.37 -21.73
C MET A 92 -8.48 -23.74 -21.21
N SER A 93 -7.95 -24.85 -21.75
CA SER A 93 -8.38 -26.20 -21.38
C SER A 93 -8.22 -26.50 -19.88
N GLY A 94 -9.12 -27.35 -19.35
CA GLY A 94 -9.14 -27.68 -17.93
C GLY A 94 -10.00 -26.72 -17.10
N ASN A 95 -9.46 -26.24 -15.99
CA ASN A 95 -10.22 -25.45 -15.01
C ASN A 95 -10.65 -24.05 -15.53
N PRO A 96 -9.82 -23.29 -16.28
CA PRO A 96 -10.23 -21.99 -16.83
C PRO A 96 -11.49 -22.08 -17.69
N TRP A 97 -11.54 -23.04 -18.62
CA TRP A 97 -12.73 -23.26 -19.45
C TRP A 97 -13.95 -23.70 -18.63
N ARG A 98 -13.78 -24.54 -17.61
CA ARG A 98 -14.89 -24.92 -16.72
C ARG A 98 -15.48 -23.73 -15.98
N GLN A 99 -14.63 -22.79 -15.53
CA GLN A 99 -15.09 -21.53 -14.94
C GLN A 99 -15.89 -20.69 -15.94
N VAL A 100 -15.41 -20.58 -17.19
CA VAL A 100 -16.15 -19.89 -18.28
C VAL A 100 -17.49 -20.56 -18.54
N GLN A 101 -17.54 -21.89 -18.61
CA GLN A 101 -18.79 -22.64 -18.80
C GLN A 101 -19.81 -22.34 -17.69
N GLN A 102 -19.42 -22.42 -16.41
CA GLN A 102 -20.33 -22.12 -15.30
C GLN A 102 -20.83 -20.66 -15.32
N ALA A 103 -19.94 -19.72 -15.66
CA ALA A 103 -20.34 -18.32 -15.81
C ALA A 103 -21.33 -18.12 -16.97
N LEU A 104 -21.12 -18.77 -18.11
CA LEU A 104 -22.04 -18.71 -19.26
C LEU A 104 -23.41 -19.32 -18.93
N LEU A 105 -23.44 -20.44 -18.20
CA LEU A 105 -24.70 -21.04 -17.74
C LEU A 105 -25.49 -20.09 -16.85
N TYR A 106 -24.82 -19.40 -15.91
CA TYR A 106 -25.43 -18.37 -15.08
C TYR A 106 -25.94 -17.18 -15.92
N MET A 107 -25.13 -16.66 -16.84
CA MET A 107 -25.51 -15.49 -17.65
C MET A 107 -26.73 -15.78 -18.55
N ILE A 108 -26.75 -16.93 -19.22
CA ILE A 108 -27.87 -17.31 -20.10
C ILE A 108 -29.10 -17.70 -19.26
N GLY A 109 -28.89 -18.48 -18.21
CA GLY A 109 -29.94 -19.05 -17.38
C GLY A 109 -30.61 -18.06 -16.43
N ASP A 110 -29.83 -17.28 -15.69
CA ASP A 110 -30.34 -16.50 -14.55
C ASP A 110 -30.47 -15.00 -14.87
N VAL A 111 -29.72 -14.49 -15.85
CA VAL A 111 -29.74 -13.05 -16.22
C VAL A 111 -30.58 -12.81 -17.47
N ALA A 112 -30.25 -13.45 -18.59
CA ALA A 112 -30.92 -13.19 -19.86
C ALA A 112 -32.33 -13.79 -19.95
N SER A 113 -32.58 -14.94 -19.32
CA SER A 113 -33.91 -15.58 -19.35
C SER A 113 -34.93 -14.88 -18.43
N VAL A 114 -34.45 -14.25 -17.36
CA VAL A 114 -35.27 -13.60 -16.33
C VAL A 114 -35.53 -12.13 -16.69
N ASN A 115 -34.59 -11.45 -17.37
CA ASN A 115 -34.69 -10.02 -17.68
C ASN A 115 -34.90 -9.75 -19.18
N PRO A 116 -36.14 -9.46 -19.63
CA PRO A 116 -36.45 -9.20 -21.04
C PRO A 116 -35.83 -7.90 -21.60
N SER A 117 -35.27 -7.06 -20.73
CA SER A 117 -34.53 -5.84 -21.10
C SER A 117 -33.06 -6.12 -21.44
N VAL A 118 -32.56 -7.35 -21.25
CA VAL A 118 -31.20 -7.76 -21.59
C VAL A 118 -31.23 -8.68 -22.81
N ALA A 119 -30.52 -8.31 -23.87
CA ALA A 119 -30.25 -9.19 -25.01
C ALA A 119 -28.83 -9.72 -24.88
N LEU A 120 -28.65 -11.05 -24.84
CA LEU A 120 -27.35 -11.69 -24.63
C LEU A 120 -26.92 -12.49 -25.86
N ASP A 121 -25.78 -12.12 -26.45
CA ASP A 121 -25.09 -12.90 -27.47
C ASP A 121 -23.80 -13.48 -26.90
N VAL A 122 -23.56 -14.78 -27.11
CA VAL A 122 -22.33 -15.45 -26.68
C VAL A 122 -21.49 -15.79 -27.91
N VAL A 123 -20.37 -15.08 -28.07
CA VAL A 123 -19.37 -15.34 -29.09
C VAL A 123 -18.30 -16.24 -28.52
N ILE A 124 -18.08 -17.39 -29.14
CA ILE A 124 -17.01 -18.30 -28.76
C ILE A 124 -15.93 -18.23 -29.84
N TYR A 125 -14.66 -18.09 -29.43
CA TYR A 125 -13.57 -17.91 -30.38
C TYR A 125 -12.29 -18.66 -30.03
N ASN A 126 -11.53 -19.01 -31.07
CA ASN A 126 -10.16 -19.53 -31.04
C ASN A 126 -9.42 -18.97 -32.28
N ASP A 127 -8.96 -19.79 -33.22
CA ASP A 127 -8.51 -19.37 -34.56
C ASP A 127 -9.67 -18.83 -35.43
N LYS A 128 -10.92 -19.18 -35.07
CA LYS A 128 -12.17 -18.70 -35.68
C LYS A 128 -13.13 -18.22 -34.60
N ALA A 129 -14.11 -17.40 -34.95
CA ALA A 129 -15.15 -16.95 -34.01
C ALA A 129 -16.54 -17.25 -34.56
N SER A 130 -17.45 -17.65 -33.69
CA SER A 130 -18.85 -17.94 -34.04
C SER A 130 -19.79 -17.63 -32.87
N LEU A 131 -21.01 -17.21 -33.19
CA LEU A 131 -22.09 -17.09 -32.22
C LEU A 131 -22.54 -18.49 -31.75
N LEU A 132 -22.66 -18.68 -30.44
CA LEU A 132 -23.18 -19.92 -29.86
C LEU A 132 -24.68 -20.06 -30.18
N GLN A 133 -25.00 -20.93 -31.14
CA GLN A 133 -26.37 -21.26 -31.48
C GLN A 133 -26.84 -22.48 -30.69
N TYR A 134 -28.04 -22.40 -30.11
CA TYR A 134 -28.68 -23.51 -29.43
C TYR A 134 -30.15 -23.63 -29.85
N ALA A 135 -30.53 -24.80 -30.35
CA ALA A 135 -31.92 -25.16 -30.64
C ALA A 135 -32.37 -26.19 -29.58
N GLY A 136 -32.66 -25.72 -28.38
CA GLY A 136 -32.99 -26.57 -27.22
C GLY A 136 -32.38 -26.07 -25.91
N SER A 137 -31.91 -26.98 -25.06
CA SER A 137 -31.24 -26.62 -23.78
C SER A 137 -29.90 -25.93 -24.04
N TYR A 138 -29.78 -24.66 -23.64
CA TYR A 138 -28.52 -23.91 -23.71
C TYR A 138 -27.40 -24.58 -22.90
N GLN A 139 -27.76 -25.34 -21.86
CA GLN A 139 -26.81 -26.07 -21.03
C GLN A 139 -26.03 -27.12 -21.86
N ASP A 140 -26.73 -27.83 -22.73
CA ASP A 140 -26.11 -28.83 -23.61
C ASP A 140 -25.21 -28.15 -24.65
N ALA A 141 -25.59 -26.98 -25.15
CA ALA A 141 -24.79 -26.24 -26.13
C ALA A 141 -23.47 -25.73 -25.53
N VAL A 142 -23.50 -25.18 -24.31
CA VAL A 142 -22.29 -24.72 -23.60
C VAL A 142 -21.39 -25.90 -23.20
N ASN A 143 -21.98 -27.00 -22.70
CA ASN A 143 -21.22 -28.16 -22.23
C ASN A 143 -20.55 -28.96 -23.35
N ARG A 144 -21.05 -28.87 -24.60
CA ARG A 144 -20.46 -29.55 -25.76
C ARG A 144 -19.24 -28.84 -26.35
N VAL A 145 -19.00 -27.58 -25.98
CA VAL A 145 -17.85 -26.83 -26.47
C VAL A 145 -16.62 -27.20 -25.67
N ASN A 146 -15.60 -27.68 -26.36
CA ASN A 146 -14.29 -27.97 -25.80
C ASN A 146 -13.29 -26.87 -26.18
N ALA A 147 -12.37 -26.58 -25.27
CA ALA A 147 -11.27 -25.64 -25.52
C ALA A 147 -10.19 -26.29 -26.40
N ASP A 148 -9.94 -25.71 -27.57
CA ASP A 148 -8.98 -26.14 -28.59
C ASP A 148 -8.53 -25.00 -29.53
N GLY A 149 -7.42 -25.22 -30.22
CA GLY A 149 -6.91 -24.31 -31.26
C GLY A 149 -6.07 -23.15 -30.73
N MET A 150 -5.83 -22.18 -31.62
CA MET A 150 -5.04 -20.96 -31.36
C MET A 150 -5.95 -19.80 -30.92
N THR A 151 -5.39 -18.60 -30.73
CA THR A 151 -6.12 -17.41 -30.23
C THR A 151 -6.06 -16.30 -31.26
N SER A 152 -7.21 -15.91 -31.84
CA SER A 152 -7.34 -14.84 -32.83
C SER A 152 -8.33 -13.76 -32.36
N PHE A 153 -7.81 -12.62 -31.89
CA PHE A 153 -8.65 -11.50 -31.47
C PHE A 153 -9.28 -10.80 -32.67
N ALA A 154 -8.62 -10.78 -33.83
CA ALA A 154 -9.20 -10.25 -35.06
C ALA A 154 -10.47 -11.01 -35.47
N ALA A 155 -10.48 -12.34 -35.34
CA ALA A 155 -11.67 -13.16 -35.60
C ALA A 155 -12.81 -12.82 -34.62
N ALA A 156 -12.48 -12.71 -33.32
CA ALA A 156 -13.44 -12.30 -32.29
C ALA A 156 -14.05 -10.93 -32.61
N PHE A 157 -13.23 -9.90 -32.89
CA PHE A 157 -13.73 -8.57 -33.24
C PHE A 157 -14.60 -8.56 -34.49
N SER A 158 -14.30 -9.40 -35.49
CA SER A 158 -15.15 -9.50 -36.68
C SER A 158 -16.53 -10.06 -36.33
N CYS A 159 -16.58 -11.16 -35.57
CA CYS A 159 -17.84 -11.78 -35.18
C CYS A 159 -18.67 -10.86 -34.28
N ILE A 160 -18.04 -10.16 -33.33
CA ILE A 160 -18.73 -9.18 -32.48
C ILE A 160 -19.29 -8.03 -33.33
N LYS A 161 -18.52 -7.51 -34.30
CA LYS A 161 -19.02 -6.48 -35.24
C LYS A 161 -20.24 -6.95 -36.03
N ASP A 162 -20.33 -8.23 -36.35
CA ASP A 162 -21.51 -8.78 -37.02
C ASP A 162 -22.69 -8.89 -36.05
N CYS A 163 -22.45 -9.27 -34.79
CA CYS A 163 -23.49 -9.25 -33.74
C CYS A 163 -24.07 -7.85 -33.55
N LEU A 164 -23.21 -6.82 -33.57
CA LEU A 164 -23.62 -5.41 -33.45
C LEU A 164 -24.47 -4.89 -34.63
N LYS A 165 -24.38 -5.52 -35.81
CA LYS A 165 -25.21 -5.16 -36.98
C LYS A 165 -26.59 -5.83 -36.96
N THR A 166 -26.76 -6.88 -36.16
CA THR A 166 -28.01 -7.62 -36.07
C THR A 166 -29.04 -6.76 -35.36
N GLU A 167 -30.12 -6.38 -36.04
CA GLU A 167 -31.24 -5.69 -35.38
C GLU A 167 -31.86 -6.63 -34.34
N ILE A 168 -31.76 -6.26 -33.06
CA ILE A 168 -32.41 -6.98 -31.96
C ILE A 168 -33.93 -6.69 -32.05
N GLN A 169 -34.65 -7.49 -32.82
CA GLN A 169 -36.13 -7.56 -32.87
C GLN A 169 -36.85 -6.19 -32.84
N GLY A 170 -36.36 -5.20 -33.60
CA GLY A 170 -36.99 -3.88 -33.69
C GLY A 170 -37.04 -3.05 -32.40
N THR A 171 -36.29 -3.43 -31.35
CA THR A 171 -36.18 -2.67 -30.09
C THR A 171 -34.88 -1.86 -30.07
N PRO A 172 -34.91 -0.54 -29.82
CA PRO A 172 -33.69 0.27 -29.77
C PRO A 172 -32.81 -0.12 -28.57
N VAL A 173 -31.50 -0.20 -28.79
CA VAL A 173 -30.49 -0.52 -27.78
C VAL A 173 -30.02 0.79 -27.12
N SER A 174 -30.09 0.90 -25.80
CA SER A 174 -29.54 2.07 -25.05
C SER A 174 -28.08 1.91 -24.70
N LYS A 175 -27.64 0.66 -24.55
CA LYS A 175 -26.33 0.33 -23.99
C LYS A 175 -25.83 -0.99 -24.55
N THR A 176 -24.56 -1.02 -24.95
CA THR A 176 -23.86 -2.23 -25.37
C THR A 176 -22.76 -2.54 -24.37
N VAL A 177 -22.73 -3.76 -23.86
CA VAL A 177 -21.73 -4.23 -22.91
C VAL A 177 -21.02 -5.44 -23.52
N VAL A 178 -19.73 -5.31 -23.80
CA VAL A 178 -18.91 -6.40 -24.31
C VAL A 178 -18.06 -6.94 -23.16
N VAL A 179 -18.13 -8.24 -22.89
CA VAL A 179 -17.27 -8.92 -21.92
C VAL A 179 -16.30 -9.81 -22.69
N PHE A 180 -15.03 -9.42 -22.73
CA PHE A 180 -13.98 -10.10 -23.48
C PHE A 180 -13.11 -10.94 -22.54
N MET A 181 -13.07 -12.26 -22.73
CA MET A 181 -12.42 -13.21 -21.82
C MET A 181 -11.29 -13.95 -22.53
N THR A 182 -10.07 -13.95 -22.01
CA THR A 182 -8.90 -14.66 -22.60
C THR A 182 -7.82 -14.97 -21.57
N ASP A 183 -7.04 -16.04 -21.76
CA ASP A 183 -5.87 -16.40 -20.94
C ASP A 183 -4.52 -16.03 -21.56
N GLY A 184 -4.51 -15.54 -22.79
CA GLY A 184 -3.29 -15.41 -23.59
C GLY A 184 -3.21 -14.15 -24.45
N ALA A 185 -2.26 -14.17 -25.37
CA ALA A 185 -2.10 -13.14 -26.40
C ALA A 185 -2.63 -13.65 -27.76
N ASP A 186 -2.88 -12.74 -28.69
CA ASP A 186 -3.19 -13.12 -30.06
C ASP A 186 -2.00 -13.87 -30.68
N THR A 187 -2.23 -15.11 -31.10
CA THR A 187 -1.21 -15.99 -31.67
C THR A 187 -1.36 -16.15 -33.19
N CYS A 188 -2.43 -15.61 -33.77
CA CYS A 188 -2.74 -15.75 -35.18
C CYS A 188 -2.36 -14.50 -36.00
N ASN A 189 -2.27 -13.33 -35.38
CA ASN A 189 -2.05 -12.04 -36.04
C ASN A 189 -0.74 -11.38 -35.58
N ARG A 190 -0.06 -10.66 -36.48
CA ARG A 190 1.16 -9.89 -36.18
C ARG A 190 0.81 -8.46 -35.75
N GLY A 191 1.70 -7.80 -35.00
CA GLY A 191 1.46 -6.49 -34.34
C GLY A 191 0.73 -5.42 -35.18
N ALA A 192 1.11 -5.22 -36.45
CA ALA A 192 0.46 -4.22 -37.30
C ALA A 192 -1.00 -4.58 -37.69
N ASP A 193 -1.31 -5.87 -37.81
CA ASP A 193 -2.64 -6.36 -38.21
C ASP A 193 -3.61 -6.35 -37.04
N ILE A 194 -3.12 -6.64 -35.83
CA ILE A 194 -3.93 -6.53 -34.62
C ILE A 194 -4.24 -5.07 -34.27
N ASP A 195 -3.27 -4.15 -34.39
CA ASP A 195 -3.50 -2.72 -34.18
C ASP A 195 -4.48 -2.13 -35.22
N ARG A 196 -4.47 -2.65 -36.46
CA ARG A 196 -5.48 -2.30 -37.47
C ARG A 196 -6.86 -2.80 -37.09
N SER A 197 -6.94 -4.02 -36.55
CA SER A 197 -8.19 -4.65 -36.13
C SER A 197 -8.80 -3.94 -34.91
N VAL A 198 -7.97 -3.53 -33.94
CA VAL A 198 -8.39 -2.74 -32.77
C VAL A 198 -8.88 -1.34 -33.19
N ARG A 199 -8.23 -0.69 -34.15
CA ARG A 199 -8.72 0.59 -34.71
C ARG A 199 -10.07 0.44 -35.38
N SER A 200 -10.23 -0.56 -36.25
CA SER A 200 -11.51 -0.86 -36.90
C SER A 200 -12.61 -1.19 -35.88
N TRP A 201 -12.26 -1.92 -34.82
CA TRP A 201 -13.15 -2.25 -33.70
C TRP A 201 -13.61 -0.99 -32.95
N LYS A 202 -12.67 -0.12 -32.57
CA LYS A 202 -12.96 1.15 -31.89
C LYS A 202 -13.88 2.05 -32.71
N GLU A 203 -13.63 2.15 -34.02
CA GLU A 203 -14.51 2.90 -34.93
C GLU A 203 -15.92 2.31 -35.01
N ALA A 204 -16.05 0.98 -34.99
CA ALA A 204 -17.36 0.32 -35.02
C ALA A 204 -18.17 0.63 -33.75
N LEU A 205 -17.54 0.56 -32.56
CA LEU A 205 -18.19 0.92 -31.31
C LEU A 205 -18.59 2.40 -31.26
N ALA A 206 -17.75 3.30 -31.75
CA ALA A 206 -18.04 4.73 -31.77
C ALA A 206 -19.23 5.10 -32.68
N ARG A 207 -19.54 4.28 -33.69
CA ARG A 207 -20.66 4.49 -34.62
C ARG A 207 -22.02 4.03 -34.10
N LEU A 208 -22.07 3.34 -32.95
CA LEU A 208 -23.33 2.81 -32.40
C LEU A 208 -24.31 3.90 -31.97
N GLY A 209 -23.83 5.11 -31.64
CA GLY A 209 -24.70 6.23 -31.24
C GLY A 209 -25.24 6.14 -29.81
N HIS A 210 -24.87 5.09 -29.06
CA HIS A 210 -25.24 4.85 -27.67
C HIS A 210 -24.02 4.40 -26.83
N GLU A 211 -24.21 4.22 -25.52
CA GLU A 211 -23.10 3.86 -24.62
C GLU A 211 -22.57 2.44 -24.92
N ALA A 212 -21.26 2.30 -25.09
CA ALA A 212 -20.58 1.03 -25.35
C ALA A 212 -19.44 0.84 -24.35
N ILE A 213 -19.51 -0.24 -23.56
CA ILE A 213 -18.53 -0.56 -22.52
C ILE A 213 -17.84 -1.88 -22.88
N VAL A 214 -16.51 -1.93 -22.78
CA VAL A 214 -15.73 -3.15 -23.03
C VAL A 214 -15.06 -3.59 -21.73
N HIS A 215 -15.64 -4.57 -21.06
CA HIS A 215 -15.02 -5.25 -19.93
C HIS A 215 -14.08 -6.35 -20.42
N VAL A 216 -12.98 -6.54 -19.70
CA VAL A 216 -11.97 -7.53 -20.06
C VAL A 216 -11.68 -8.41 -18.85
N VAL A 217 -11.66 -9.72 -19.08
CA VAL A 217 -11.30 -10.74 -18.09
C VAL A 217 -10.04 -11.45 -18.57
N GLY A 218 -8.94 -11.26 -17.85
CA GLY A 218 -7.68 -11.95 -18.09
C GLY A 218 -7.56 -13.18 -17.19
N PHE A 219 -7.21 -14.32 -17.77
CA PHE A 219 -6.84 -15.54 -17.05
C PHE A 219 -5.33 -15.73 -17.08
N SER A 220 -4.78 -16.35 -16.03
CA SER A 220 -3.35 -16.69 -15.90
C SER A 220 -2.38 -15.49 -15.87
N ALA A 221 -1.18 -15.64 -15.32
CA ALA A 221 -0.18 -14.56 -15.32
C ALA A 221 0.40 -14.23 -16.72
N GLN A 222 0.07 -15.01 -17.77
CA GLN A 222 0.69 -14.91 -19.10
C GLN A 222 -0.13 -14.09 -20.11
N HIS A 223 -1.29 -13.55 -19.73
CA HIS A 223 -2.07 -12.68 -20.62
C HIS A 223 -1.36 -11.33 -20.86
N ASP A 224 -1.60 -10.72 -22.03
CA ASP A 224 -1.05 -9.39 -22.35
C ASP A 224 -1.85 -8.28 -21.65
N TYR A 225 -1.47 -7.96 -20.41
CA TYR A 225 -2.13 -6.93 -19.60
C TYR A 225 -2.17 -5.55 -20.30
N ASN A 226 -1.10 -5.17 -21.00
CA ASN A 226 -1.02 -3.88 -21.68
C ASN A 226 -2.01 -3.80 -22.85
N PHE A 227 -2.11 -4.88 -23.64
CA PHE A 227 -3.09 -4.98 -24.71
C PHE A 227 -4.52 -4.98 -24.17
N LEU A 228 -4.83 -5.81 -23.17
CA LEU A 228 -6.16 -5.88 -22.55
C LEU A 228 -6.55 -4.56 -21.87
N GLY A 229 -5.58 -3.86 -21.28
CA GLY A 229 -5.74 -2.51 -20.75
C GLY A 229 -6.04 -1.46 -21.84
N ARG A 230 -5.49 -1.61 -23.05
CA ARG A 230 -5.90 -0.80 -24.21
C ARG A 230 -7.31 -1.17 -24.67
N LEU A 231 -7.64 -2.46 -24.69
CA LEU A 231 -8.92 -2.98 -25.17
C LEU A 231 -10.10 -2.48 -24.32
N ARG A 232 -9.97 -2.44 -22.99
CA ARG A 232 -11.03 -1.91 -22.11
C ARG A 232 -11.36 -0.43 -22.36
N ASN A 233 -10.44 0.32 -22.96
CA ASN A 233 -10.58 1.74 -23.29
C ASN A 233 -11.05 1.96 -24.75
N THR A 234 -11.47 0.91 -25.46
CA THR A 234 -11.98 1.02 -26.83
C THR A 234 -13.46 1.38 -26.91
N GLY A 235 -14.21 1.17 -25.82
CA GLY A 235 -15.60 1.62 -25.68
C GLY A 235 -15.73 3.14 -25.60
N THR A 236 -16.97 3.63 -25.67
CA THR A 236 -17.29 5.06 -25.43
C THR A 236 -17.17 5.41 -23.95
N THR A 237 -17.39 4.43 -23.07
CA THR A 237 -17.10 4.48 -21.64
C THR A 237 -16.02 3.45 -21.29
N ALA A 238 -15.07 3.81 -20.43
CA ALA A 238 -14.00 2.91 -20.02
C ALA A 238 -14.57 1.71 -19.23
N GLY A 239 -14.22 0.49 -19.65
CA GLY A 239 -14.65 -0.73 -18.98
C GLY A 239 -13.70 -1.19 -17.88
N LEU A 240 -14.11 -2.26 -17.20
CA LEU A 240 -13.34 -2.87 -16.11
C LEU A 240 -12.39 -3.94 -16.63
N PHE A 241 -11.22 -4.05 -16.00
CA PHE A 241 -10.35 -5.21 -16.14
C PHE A 241 -10.50 -6.08 -14.88
N ARG A 242 -10.76 -7.37 -15.04
CA ARG A 242 -10.81 -8.34 -13.93
C ARG A 242 -9.81 -9.46 -14.19
N TYR A 243 -9.09 -9.84 -13.14
CA TYR A 243 -8.17 -10.97 -13.15
C TYR A 243 -8.81 -12.21 -12.51
N THR A 244 -8.62 -13.36 -13.15
CA THR A 244 -9.09 -14.65 -12.63
C THR A 244 -7.97 -15.67 -12.64
N GLU A 245 -7.71 -16.28 -11.48
CA GLU A 245 -6.67 -17.29 -11.36
C GLU A 245 -7.20 -18.64 -11.89
N PRO A 246 -6.47 -19.32 -12.79
CA PRO A 246 -6.82 -20.66 -13.27
C PRO A 246 -7.07 -21.70 -12.16
N SER A 247 -6.45 -21.53 -10.98
CA SER A 247 -6.65 -22.42 -9.82
C SER A 247 -7.87 -22.07 -8.97
N ASP A 248 -8.55 -20.95 -9.22
CA ASP A 248 -9.78 -20.59 -8.51
C ASP A 248 -10.87 -21.66 -8.72
N GLY A 249 -11.77 -21.82 -7.74
CA GLY A 249 -12.90 -22.76 -7.86
C GLY A 249 -13.80 -22.44 -9.06
N THR A 250 -14.58 -23.43 -9.53
CA THR A 250 -15.43 -23.28 -10.73
C THR A 250 -16.46 -22.16 -10.63
N GLU A 251 -16.86 -21.78 -9.42
CA GLU A 251 -17.83 -20.69 -9.14
C GLU A 251 -17.18 -19.31 -8.98
N ALA A 252 -15.86 -19.19 -8.94
CA ALA A 252 -15.18 -17.93 -8.63
C ALA A 252 -15.40 -16.87 -9.72
N LEU A 253 -15.33 -17.28 -11.00
CA LEU A 253 -15.62 -16.39 -12.12
C LEU A 253 -17.09 -15.96 -12.12
N LYS A 254 -18.01 -16.87 -11.78
CA LYS A 254 -19.43 -16.56 -11.64
C LYS A 254 -19.66 -15.49 -10.58
N ALA A 255 -19.10 -15.63 -9.37
CA ALA A 255 -19.22 -14.60 -8.32
C ALA A 255 -18.63 -13.25 -8.76
N LYS A 256 -17.50 -13.26 -9.47
CA LYS A 256 -16.88 -12.04 -10.03
C LYS A 256 -17.71 -11.41 -11.14
N LEU A 257 -18.43 -12.19 -11.95
CA LEU A 257 -19.26 -11.65 -13.03
C LEU A 257 -20.68 -11.31 -12.55
N GLN A 258 -21.17 -11.96 -11.50
CA GLN A 258 -22.47 -11.70 -10.90
C GLN A 258 -22.62 -10.22 -10.53
N GLU A 259 -21.66 -9.61 -9.83
CA GLU A 259 -21.68 -8.18 -9.53
C GLU A 259 -21.76 -7.28 -10.80
N LEU A 260 -21.04 -7.66 -11.87
CA LEU A 260 -21.06 -6.93 -13.13
C LEU A 260 -22.44 -7.05 -13.80
N PHE A 261 -23.04 -8.23 -13.76
CA PHE A 261 -24.34 -8.50 -14.37
C PHE A 261 -25.52 -8.01 -13.54
N ASP A 262 -25.43 -8.04 -12.22
CA ASP A 262 -26.37 -7.41 -11.31
C ASP A 262 -26.37 -5.90 -11.55
N PHE A 263 -25.18 -5.28 -11.72
CA PHE A 263 -25.10 -3.88 -12.14
C PHE A 263 -25.73 -3.62 -13.51
N VAL A 264 -25.50 -4.49 -14.50
CA VAL A 264 -26.10 -4.37 -15.84
C VAL A 264 -27.63 -4.58 -15.79
N ALA A 265 -28.12 -5.47 -14.94
CA ALA A 265 -29.54 -5.77 -14.74
C ALA A 265 -30.25 -4.66 -13.95
N LEU A 266 -29.60 -4.07 -12.93
CA LEU A 266 -30.07 -2.92 -12.16
C LEU A 266 -30.06 -1.64 -13.03
N SER A 267 -29.01 -1.44 -13.84
CA SER A 267 -28.90 -0.33 -14.79
C SER A 267 -29.83 -0.48 -16.01
N ALA A 268 -30.49 -1.63 -16.18
CA ALA A 268 -31.51 -1.83 -17.20
C ALA A 268 -32.88 -1.27 -16.79
N GLY A 269 -32.94 -0.55 -15.65
CA GLY A 269 -34.09 0.23 -15.22
C GLY A 269 -34.52 1.30 -16.23
N ARG A 270 -35.79 1.69 -16.16
CA ARG A 270 -36.38 2.73 -17.02
C ARG A 270 -35.92 4.09 -16.51
N GLU A 271 -34.76 4.56 -16.96
CA GLU A 271 -34.27 5.92 -16.66
C GLU A 271 -35.03 6.96 -17.50
N VAL A 272 -35.36 8.10 -16.87
CA VAL A 272 -35.97 9.26 -17.53
C VAL A 272 -35.15 10.50 -17.23
N ASP A 273 -34.87 11.32 -18.25
CA ASP A 273 -34.17 12.58 -18.05
C ASP A 273 -35.16 13.65 -17.55
N MET A 274 -34.77 14.43 -16.56
CA MET A 274 -35.57 15.52 -15.98
C MET A 274 -34.80 16.82 -16.06
N LEU A 275 -35.29 17.77 -16.85
CA LEU A 275 -34.80 19.13 -16.85
C LEU A 275 -35.47 19.89 -15.70
N MET A 276 -34.69 20.28 -14.70
CA MET A 276 -35.14 21.04 -13.55
C MET A 276 -34.54 22.45 -13.58
N LYS A 277 -35.37 23.45 -13.29
CA LYS A 277 -34.97 24.86 -13.20
C LYS A 277 -35.51 25.49 -11.93
N LEU A 278 -34.61 26.08 -11.14
CA LEU A 278 -34.94 26.88 -9.96
C LEU A 278 -35.16 28.34 -10.36
N GLU A 279 -36.17 28.97 -9.76
CA GLU A 279 -36.40 30.40 -9.89
C GLU A 279 -35.74 31.19 -8.75
N GLY A 280 -35.32 32.43 -9.02
CA GLY A 280 -34.67 33.29 -8.03
C GLY A 280 -33.17 33.03 -7.85
N GLU A 281 -32.68 33.20 -6.62
CA GLU A 281 -31.25 33.08 -6.26
C GLU A 281 -30.82 31.65 -5.88
N ASP A 282 -31.77 30.72 -5.76
CA ASP A 282 -31.51 29.32 -5.41
C ASP A 282 -30.77 28.58 -6.53
N ARG A 283 -29.90 27.63 -6.16
CA ARG A 283 -29.08 26.90 -7.13
C ARG A 283 -28.96 25.42 -6.80
N PHE A 284 -29.04 24.59 -7.83
CA PHE A 284 -28.67 23.19 -7.74
C PHE A 284 -27.16 23.05 -7.57
N TYR A 285 -26.75 22.08 -6.77
CA TYR A 285 -25.37 21.68 -6.64
C TYR A 285 -25.01 20.69 -7.75
N THR A 286 -24.04 21.02 -8.58
CA THR A 286 -23.45 20.09 -9.55
C THR A 286 -21.97 19.89 -9.24
N PRO A 287 -21.35 18.77 -9.68
CA PRO A 287 -19.91 18.55 -9.47
C PRO A 287 -19.03 19.71 -9.97
N ASP A 288 -19.51 20.41 -11.00
CA ASP A 288 -18.89 21.56 -11.66
C ASP A 288 -19.16 22.92 -11.01
N GLY A 289 -20.01 22.97 -9.98
CA GLY A 289 -20.44 24.20 -9.32
C GLY A 289 -21.95 24.31 -9.19
N SER A 290 -22.43 25.46 -8.71
CA SER A 290 -23.87 25.70 -8.54
C SER A 290 -24.50 26.20 -9.84
N LYS A 291 -25.62 25.61 -10.29
CA LYS A 291 -26.35 26.01 -11.51
C LYS A 291 -27.84 26.23 -11.21
N GLN A 292 -28.49 27.13 -11.94
CA GLN A 292 -29.95 27.33 -11.84
C GLN A 292 -30.76 26.27 -12.61
N THR A 293 -30.16 25.67 -13.62
CA THR A 293 -30.79 24.62 -14.44
C THR A 293 -29.90 23.39 -14.48
N VAL A 294 -30.48 22.22 -14.27
CA VAL A 294 -29.79 20.93 -14.32
C VAL A 294 -30.65 19.88 -15.02
N THR A 295 -30.00 18.91 -15.64
CA THR A 295 -30.66 17.67 -16.10
C THR A 295 -30.28 16.56 -15.11
N ILE A 296 -31.28 15.97 -14.47
CA ILE A 296 -31.12 14.88 -13.49
C ILE A 296 -31.77 13.63 -14.08
N LYS A 297 -31.19 12.46 -13.83
CA LYS A 297 -31.79 11.19 -14.19
C LYS A 297 -32.72 10.72 -13.09
N GLY A 298 -33.95 10.37 -13.45
CA GLY A 298 -34.93 9.76 -12.56
C GLY A 298 -35.07 8.27 -12.84
N GLU A 299 -35.25 7.51 -11.77
CA GLU A 299 -35.50 6.08 -11.84
C GLU A 299 -37.00 5.81 -11.73
N VAL A 300 -37.56 5.03 -12.66
CA VAL A 300 -38.96 4.60 -12.56
C VAL A 300 -39.04 3.33 -11.70
N VAL A 301 -39.66 3.47 -10.54
CA VAL A 301 -39.91 2.40 -9.57
C VAL A 301 -41.39 1.97 -9.64
N VAL A 302 -41.67 0.70 -9.39
CA VAL A 302 -43.04 0.18 -9.20
C VAL A 302 -43.29 0.05 -7.71
N GLU A 303 -44.22 0.83 -7.18
CA GLU A 303 -44.61 0.83 -5.77
C GLU A 303 -45.92 0.03 -5.61
N GLU A 304 -45.93 -0.96 -4.71
CA GLU A 304 -47.13 -1.70 -4.33
C GLU A 304 -47.73 -1.01 -3.09
N GLN A 305 -48.95 -0.48 -3.18
CA GLN A 305 -49.62 0.08 -2.00
C GLN A 305 -50.02 -1.05 -1.05
N GLU A 306 -49.55 -0.99 0.20
CA GLU A 306 -50.28 -1.54 1.34
C GLU A 306 -51.43 -0.56 1.65
N GLU A 307 -52.68 -0.98 1.49
CA GLU A 307 -53.82 -0.15 1.88
C GLU A 307 -53.81 0.05 3.40
N GLU A 308 -53.59 1.29 3.84
CA GLU A 308 -54.03 1.73 5.17
C GLU A 308 -55.55 1.66 5.19
N SER A 309 -56.08 0.67 5.91
CA SER A 309 -57.52 0.44 6.09
C SER A 309 -58.18 1.69 6.68
N THR A 310 -58.92 2.42 5.86
CA THR A 310 -59.91 3.40 6.32
C THR A 310 -61.29 2.69 6.33
N GLU A 311 -61.98 2.76 7.48
CA GLU A 311 -63.12 1.91 7.87
C GLU A 311 -64.43 2.09 7.05
N GLU A 312 -64.43 2.66 5.85
CA GLU A 312 -65.69 3.01 5.15
C GLU A 312 -65.90 2.46 3.72
N ALA A 313 -65.19 1.41 3.31
CA ALA A 313 -65.41 0.83 1.97
C ALA A 313 -65.57 -0.71 1.94
N GLU A 314 -66.45 -1.27 2.78
CA GLU A 314 -66.94 -2.64 2.58
C GLU A 314 -68.13 -2.67 1.61
N ALA A 315 -67.85 -2.72 0.30
CA ALA A 315 -68.67 -3.44 -0.70
C ALA A 315 -68.17 -3.22 -2.15
N ALA A 316 -67.01 -3.77 -2.51
CA ALA A 316 -66.77 -4.28 -3.87
C ALA A 316 -65.49 -5.16 -3.91
N SER A 317 -65.60 -6.24 -4.66
CA SER A 317 -64.67 -7.36 -4.88
C SER A 317 -63.22 -7.04 -5.29
N SER A 318 -62.35 -8.03 -5.00
CA SER A 318 -61.01 -8.35 -5.54
C SER A 318 -59.84 -7.43 -5.20
N ALA A 319 -59.13 -7.78 -4.12
CA ALA A 319 -57.82 -7.26 -3.77
C ALA A 319 -56.72 -7.85 -4.68
N GLU A 320 -56.48 -7.22 -5.82
CA GLU A 320 -55.13 -7.15 -6.43
C GLU A 320 -54.54 -5.81 -6.00
N GLY A 321 -53.44 -5.81 -5.25
CA GLY A 321 -52.77 -4.60 -4.79
C GLY A 321 -52.50 -3.65 -5.96
N GLN A 322 -53.03 -2.44 -5.89
CA GLN A 322 -52.99 -1.49 -7.00
C GLN A 322 -51.56 -0.95 -7.15
N LYS A 323 -50.80 -1.47 -8.12
CA LYS A 323 -49.43 -1.05 -8.41
C LYS A 323 -49.42 0.36 -9.01
N ARG A 324 -48.54 1.23 -8.50
CA ARG A 324 -48.30 2.58 -9.06
C ARG A 324 -46.88 2.68 -9.59
N LEU A 325 -46.70 3.43 -10.68
CA LEU A 325 -45.38 3.78 -11.19
C LEU A 325 -44.97 5.13 -10.63
N LEU A 326 -43.72 5.23 -10.19
CA LEU A 326 -43.19 6.43 -9.58
C LEU A 326 -41.81 6.73 -10.14
N VAL A 327 -41.60 7.91 -10.72
CA VAL A 327 -40.25 8.42 -10.99
C VAL A 327 -39.71 9.01 -9.70
N GLN A 328 -38.58 8.50 -9.22
CA GLN A 328 -37.87 9.03 -8.07
C GLN A 328 -36.52 9.63 -8.50
N ALA A 329 -36.17 10.78 -7.92
CA ALA A 329 -34.83 11.36 -8.06
C ALA A 329 -34.45 12.23 -6.87
N ASP A 330 -33.15 12.24 -6.58
CA ASP A 330 -32.57 13.03 -5.50
C ASP A 330 -31.56 14.04 -6.08
N THR A 331 -31.61 15.28 -5.62
CA THR A 331 -30.64 16.31 -6.01
C THR A 331 -30.35 17.30 -4.89
N TRP A 332 -29.14 17.83 -4.85
CA TRP A 332 -28.72 18.79 -3.84
C TRP A 332 -29.03 20.21 -4.27
N VAL A 333 -29.58 21.02 -3.37
CA VAL A 333 -29.91 22.44 -3.59
C VAL A 333 -29.26 23.31 -2.52
N VAL A 334 -28.75 24.46 -2.94
CA VAL A 334 -28.29 25.54 -2.07
C VAL A 334 -29.33 26.65 -2.14
N MET A 335 -29.98 26.88 -1.00
CA MET A 335 -31.03 27.88 -0.85
C MET A 335 -30.43 29.22 -0.44
N ALA A 336 -30.85 30.31 -1.09
CA ALA A 336 -30.49 31.66 -0.70
C ALA A 336 -31.07 32.00 0.69
N ASP A 337 -32.34 31.66 0.88
CA ASP A 337 -33.01 31.64 2.18
C ASP A 337 -33.35 30.18 2.56
N PRO A 338 -32.73 29.61 3.62
CA PRO A 338 -32.97 28.24 4.04
C PRO A 338 -34.39 28.00 4.59
N VAL A 339 -35.19 29.04 4.82
CA VAL A 339 -36.54 28.94 5.39
C VAL A 339 -37.61 28.91 4.30
N THR A 340 -37.39 29.50 3.13
CA THR A 340 -38.37 29.49 2.04
C THR A 340 -38.38 28.15 1.29
N LEU A 341 -39.51 27.82 0.64
CA LEU A 341 -39.60 26.68 -0.27
C LEU A 341 -39.22 27.14 -1.69
N PRO A 342 -38.39 26.39 -2.42
CA PRO A 342 -37.95 26.75 -3.76
C PRO A 342 -39.11 26.65 -4.75
N GLN A 343 -39.14 27.57 -5.70
CA GLN A 343 -39.96 27.45 -6.89
C GLN A 343 -39.17 26.69 -7.96
N VAL A 344 -39.64 25.49 -8.30
CA VAL A 344 -38.99 24.58 -9.25
C VAL A 344 -39.92 24.35 -10.44
N SER A 345 -39.41 24.56 -11.63
CA SER A 345 -40.03 24.08 -12.87
C SER A 345 -39.36 22.78 -13.30
N ILE A 346 -40.17 21.78 -13.62
CA ILE A 346 -39.71 20.43 -13.96
C ILE A 346 -40.28 20.06 -15.32
N THR A 347 -39.42 19.57 -16.20
CA THR A 347 -39.80 19.04 -17.51
C THR A 347 -39.21 17.64 -17.65
N LEU A 348 -40.08 16.64 -17.71
CA LEU A 348 -39.69 15.26 -18.03
C LEU A 348 -39.37 15.19 -19.52
N LYS A 349 -38.18 14.67 -19.86
CA LYS A 349 -37.76 14.33 -21.20
C LYS A 349 -37.73 12.82 -21.33
N MET A 350 -38.64 12.28 -22.15
CA MET A 350 -38.73 10.85 -22.38
C MET A 350 -38.84 10.55 -23.87
N GLN A 351 -38.37 9.36 -24.24
CA GLN A 351 -38.42 8.91 -25.62
C GLN A 351 -39.52 7.87 -25.76
N VAL A 352 -40.62 8.24 -26.42
CA VAL A 352 -41.79 7.37 -26.61
C VAL A 352 -41.92 7.09 -28.10
N ALA A 353 -41.92 5.80 -28.48
CA ALA A 353 -42.12 5.37 -29.87
C ALA A 353 -41.21 6.08 -30.92
N GLN A 354 -39.95 6.38 -30.57
CA GLN A 354 -38.97 7.14 -31.39
C GLN A 354 -39.28 8.64 -31.58
N GLN A 355 -40.13 9.24 -30.75
CA GLN A 355 -40.31 10.68 -30.64
C GLN A 355 -39.82 11.16 -29.27
N ASP A 356 -39.11 12.29 -29.27
CA ASP A 356 -38.72 12.97 -28.03
C ASP A 356 -39.93 13.74 -27.51
N LEU A 357 -40.35 13.40 -26.30
CA LEU A 357 -41.49 13.99 -25.63
C LEU A 357 -40.99 14.80 -24.42
N GLU A 358 -41.33 16.08 -24.41
CA GLU A 358 -41.08 16.98 -23.29
C GLU A 358 -42.39 17.28 -22.57
N LEU A 359 -42.52 16.83 -21.33
CA LEU A 359 -43.73 16.96 -20.52
C LEU A 359 -43.47 17.90 -19.34
N PRO A 360 -44.10 19.09 -19.30
CA PRO A 360 -44.04 19.94 -18.12
C PRO A 360 -44.81 19.27 -16.98
N CYS A 361 -44.21 19.22 -15.80
CA CYS A 361 -44.82 18.69 -14.59
C CYS A 361 -45.29 19.86 -13.70
N LEU A 362 -46.48 19.72 -13.12
CA LEU A 362 -47.01 20.67 -12.14
C LEU A 362 -46.55 20.27 -10.74
N VAL A 363 -45.81 21.13 -10.05
CA VAL A 363 -45.45 20.90 -8.65
C VAL A 363 -46.67 21.19 -7.77
N LYS A 364 -47.27 20.16 -7.19
CA LYS A 364 -48.52 20.29 -6.39
C LYS A 364 -48.25 20.39 -4.90
N GLU A 365 -47.25 19.66 -4.42
CA GLU A 365 -46.90 19.58 -3.00
C GLU A 365 -45.39 19.79 -2.84
N THR A 366 -45.01 20.83 -2.10
CA THR A 366 -43.63 21.04 -1.67
C THR A 366 -43.62 21.03 -0.15
N SER A 367 -42.93 20.07 0.44
CA SER A 367 -42.83 19.89 1.89
C SER A 367 -41.38 19.96 2.35
N ARG A 368 -41.16 20.26 3.63
CA ARG A 368 -39.84 20.22 4.26
C ARG A 368 -39.85 19.22 5.41
N GLU A 369 -38.86 18.33 5.39
CA GLU A 369 -38.61 17.37 6.45
C GLU A 369 -37.31 17.74 7.18
N LEU A 370 -37.40 17.82 8.51
CA LEU A 370 -36.24 18.08 9.35
C LEU A 370 -35.72 16.76 9.91
N VAL A 371 -34.48 16.43 9.60
CA VAL A 371 -33.81 15.22 10.05
C VAL A 371 -33.53 15.32 11.55
N LYS A 372 -34.36 14.66 12.37
CA LYS A 372 -34.27 14.70 13.84
C LYS A 372 -33.61 13.44 14.42
N ALA A 373 -33.84 12.27 13.84
CA ALA A 373 -33.37 11.02 14.40
C ALA A 373 -31.84 10.90 14.29
N PRO A 374 -31.15 10.37 15.33
CA PRO A 374 -29.69 10.20 15.30
C PRO A 374 -29.19 9.33 14.14
N ALA A 375 -29.92 8.27 13.78
CA ALA A 375 -29.57 7.38 12.67
C ALA A 375 -29.62 8.11 11.31
N ASP A 376 -30.68 8.87 11.07
CA ASP A 376 -30.86 9.65 9.83
C ASP A 376 -29.85 10.79 9.73
N LYS A 377 -29.40 11.36 10.86
CA LYS A 377 -28.30 12.34 10.88
C LYS A 377 -26.98 11.72 10.40
N VAL A 378 -26.70 10.47 10.76
CA VAL A 378 -25.51 9.74 10.26
C VAL A 378 -25.63 9.51 8.75
N LEU A 379 -26.80 9.07 8.29
CA LEU A 379 -27.06 8.89 6.85
C LEU A 379 -26.90 10.20 6.08
N TRP A 380 -27.44 11.30 6.60
CA TRP A 380 -27.26 12.64 6.06
C TRP A 380 -25.78 13.03 5.96
N ALA A 381 -25.01 12.79 7.02
CA ALA A 381 -23.58 13.08 7.04
C ALA A 381 -22.82 12.28 5.96
N VAL A 382 -23.14 10.99 5.77
CA VAL A 382 -22.55 10.15 4.73
C VAL A 382 -22.89 10.68 3.33
N ARG A 383 -24.16 11.01 3.05
CA ARG A 383 -24.58 11.60 1.77
C ARG A 383 -23.88 12.93 1.46
N VAL A 384 -23.65 13.76 2.48
CA VAL A 384 -22.86 15.00 2.33
C VAL A 384 -21.41 14.69 1.97
N LEU A 385 -20.81 13.64 2.54
CA LEU A 385 -19.44 13.22 2.22
C LEU A 385 -19.33 12.66 0.80
N GLU A 386 -20.30 11.86 0.35
CA GLU A 386 -20.39 11.36 -1.03
C GLU A 386 -20.42 12.51 -2.04
N ARG A 387 -21.33 13.48 -1.84
CA ARG A 387 -21.42 14.69 -2.67
C ARG A 387 -20.07 15.44 -2.72
N ASN A 388 -19.42 15.60 -1.57
CA ASN A 388 -18.14 16.29 -1.51
C ASN A 388 -17.04 15.51 -2.25
N ALA A 389 -17.07 14.18 -2.21
CA ALA A 389 -16.17 13.32 -2.99
C ALA A 389 -16.41 13.46 -4.49
N ASP A 390 -17.67 13.52 -4.93
CA ASP A 390 -18.04 13.71 -6.34
C ASP A 390 -17.53 15.01 -6.91
N SER A 391 -17.80 16.13 -6.22
CA SER A 391 -17.32 17.44 -6.66
C SER A 391 -15.80 17.52 -6.63
N LEU A 392 -15.16 16.95 -5.60
CA LEU A 392 -13.72 16.94 -5.50
C LEU A 392 -13.08 16.11 -6.63
N SER A 393 -13.64 14.94 -6.95
CA SER A 393 -13.15 14.08 -8.02
C SER A 393 -13.16 14.78 -9.37
N VAL A 394 -14.25 15.49 -9.71
CA VAL A 394 -14.34 16.20 -10.99
C VAL A 394 -13.38 17.39 -11.04
N ARG A 395 -13.26 18.15 -9.96
CA ARG A 395 -12.29 19.26 -9.86
C ARG A 395 -10.86 18.78 -9.96
N LEU A 396 -10.55 17.66 -9.32
CA LEU A 396 -9.22 17.04 -9.37
C LEU A 396 -8.88 16.61 -10.80
N SER A 397 -9.79 15.90 -11.48
CA SER A 397 -9.60 15.51 -12.89
C SER A 397 -9.37 16.72 -13.80
N LYS A 398 -10.14 17.81 -13.63
CA LYS A 398 -9.96 19.05 -14.39
C LYS A 398 -8.63 19.74 -14.10
N ALA A 399 -8.20 19.76 -12.83
CA ALA A 399 -6.91 20.33 -12.45
C ALA A 399 -5.74 19.55 -13.06
N ILE A 400 -5.84 18.21 -13.10
CA ILE A 400 -4.85 17.33 -13.72
C ILE A 400 -4.73 17.60 -15.23
N THR A 401 -5.85 17.77 -15.94
CA THR A 401 -5.83 18.01 -17.40
C THR A 401 -5.34 19.41 -17.76
N ASN A 402 -5.61 20.42 -16.93
CA ASN A 402 -5.38 21.82 -17.30
C ASN A 402 -3.96 22.33 -16.99
N SER A 403 -3.08 21.52 -16.42
CA SER A 403 -1.61 21.71 -16.29
C SER A 403 -1.07 23.04 -15.73
N GLY A 404 -1.90 24.01 -15.34
CA GLY A 404 -1.50 25.43 -15.30
C GLY A 404 -1.51 26.14 -13.95
N ASP A 405 -1.94 25.51 -12.84
CA ASP A 405 -2.03 26.24 -11.57
C ASP A 405 -1.74 25.35 -10.35
N GLY A 406 -0.45 25.24 -10.00
CA GLY A 406 0.04 24.39 -8.90
C GLY A 406 -0.58 24.74 -7.54
N GLY A 407 -0.93 26.01 -7.30
CA GLY A 407 -1.58 26.44 -6.07
C GLY A 407 -3.01 25.88 -5.90
N THR A 408 -3.75 25.71 -6.99
CA THR A 408 -5.10 25.15 -6.98
C THR A 408 -5.08 23.65 -6.71
N PHE A 409 -4.10 22.92 -7.25
CA PHE A 409 -3.97 21.48 -7.04
C PHE A 409 -3.64 21.13 -5.56
N ASP A 410 -2.71 21.86 -4.94
CA ASP A 410 -2.35 21.69 -3.53
C ASP A 410 -3.55 21.89 -2.58
N GLN A 411 -4.43 22.85 -2.90
CA GLN A 411 -5.65 23.08 -2.14
C GLN A 411 -6.63 21.89 -2.26
N LEU A 412 -6.74 21.30 -3.45
CA LEU A 412 -7.58 20.12 -3.68
C LEU A 412 -7.02 18.90 -2.94
N GLU A 413 -5.70 18.70 -2.91
CA GLU A 413 -5.06 17.62 -2.15
C GLU A 413 -5.27 17.75 -0.63
N LYS A 414 -5.15 18.98 -0.08
CA LYS A 414 -5.51 19.24 1.33
C LYS A 414 -6.98 18.94 1.61
N ARG A 415 -7.87 19.27 0.68
CA ARG A 415 -9.30 19.01 0.79
C ARG A 415 -9.63 17.52 0.70
N LEU A 416 -8.90 16.76 -0.12
CA LEU A 416 -8.97 15.29 -0.17
C LEU A 416 -8.58 14.67 1.17
N THR A 417 -7.50 15.16 1.79
CA THR A 417 -7.06 14.68 3.11
C THR A 417 -8.12 14.95 4.18
N ARG A 418 -8.70 16.15 4.22
CA ARG A 418 -9.80 16.47 5.15
C ARG A 418 -11.03 15.58 4.92
N LEU A 419 -11.33 15.24 3.67
CA LEU A 419 -12.44 14.34 3.34
C LEU A 419 -12.17 12.93 3.88
N GLN A 420 -10.95 12.41 3.70
CA GLN A 420 -10.53 11.11 4.27
C GLN A 420 -10.67 11.09 5.79
N ASP A 421 -10.23 12.14 6.49
CA ASP A 421 -10.33 12.22 7.95
C ASP A 421 -11.79 12.19 8.40
N ARG A 422 -12.67 12.90 7.68
CA ARG A 422 -14.11 12.90 7.98
C ARG A 422 -14.78 11.55 7.77
N VAL A 423 -14.45 10.83 6.69
CA VAL A 423 -14.97 9.47 6.43
C VAL A 423 -14.50 8.49 7.50
N THR A 424 -13.24 8.59 7.92
CA THR A 424 -12.65 7.71 8.95
C THR A 424 -13.32 7.91 10.32
N ASN A 425 -13.77 9.13 10.62
CA ASN A 425 -14.37 9.50 11.90
C ASN A 425 -15.89 9.31 11.96
N VAL A 426 -16.54 8.75 10.93
CA VAL A 426 -17.98 8.45 10.97
C VAL A 426 -18.24 7.30 11.95
N GLN A 427 -18.95 7.59 13.03
CA GLN A 427 -19.35 6.57 14.00
C GLN A 427 -20.64 5.87 13.54
N VAL A 428 -20.51 4.60 13.17
CA VAL A 428 -21.65 3.74 12.77
C VAL A 428 -22.20 2.93 13.95
N TYR A 429 -21.50 2.89 15.08
CA TYR A 429 -21.89 2.12 16.26
C TYR A 429 -22.24 3.07 17.42
N GLY A 430 -23.22 2.70 18.25
CA GLY A 430 -23.58 3.44 19.46
C GLY A 430 -24.77 4.40 19.34
N HIS A 431 -25.44 4.48 18.19
CA HIS A 431 -26.63 5.31 18.02
C HIS A 431 -27.93 4.53 18.27
N LYS A 432 -28.85 5.10 19.07
CA LYS A 432 -30.21 4.56 19.25
C LYS A 432 -31.00 4.66 17.95
N GLY A 433 -31.65 3.58 17.53
CA GLY A 433 -32.47 3.52 16.31
C GLY A 433 -31.76 3.00 15.06
N MET A 434 -30.48 2.62 15.13
CA MET A 434 -29.81 1.92 14.01
C MET A 434 -30.08 0.42 14.06
N ASP A 435 -30.97 -0.04 13.18
CA ASP A 435 -31.18 -1.46 12.93
C ASP A 435 -29.96 -2.12 12.24
N LYS A 436 -30.04 -3.44 12.04
CA LYS A 436 -28.95 -4.21 11.41
C LYS A 436 -28.86 -3.96 9.90
N GLU A 437 -29.97 -3.67 9.23
CA GLU A 437 -30.07 -3.55 7.78
C GLU A 437 -29.53 -2.19 7.31
N LEU A 438 -29.98 -1.11 7.93
CA LEU A 438 -29.47 0.25 7.77
C LEU A 438 -27.98 0.32 8.09
N ARG A 439 -27.52 -0.38 9.13
CA ARG A 439 -26.08 -0.45 9.45
C ARG A 439 -25.28 -1.13 8.34
N ARG A 440 -25.80 -2.22 7.77
CA ARG A 440 -25.15 -2.92 6.66
C ARG A 440 -25.07 -2.00 5.43
N ALA A 441 -26.17 -1.34 5.08
CA ALA A 441 -26.22 -0.38 3.98
C ALA A 441 -25.24 0.80 4.19
N LEU A 442 -25.20 1.38 5.38
CA LEU A 442 -24.24 2.46 5.72
C LEU A 442 -22.78 2.02 5.60
N LEU A 443 -22.45 0.81 6.04
CA LEU A 443 -21.08 0.26 5.90
C LEU A 443 -20.71 0.03 4.43
N GLU A 444 -21.67 -0.36 3.60
CA GLU A 444 -21.50 -0.53 2.16
C GLU A 444 -21.25 0.81 1.47
N HIS A 445 -22.08 1.83 1.72
CA HIS A 445 -21.86 3.20 1.25
C HIS A 445 -20.50 3.77 1.68
N LEU A 446 -20.13 3.60 2.96
CA LEU A 446 -18.82 4.04 3.45
C LEU A 446 -17.67 3.31 2.75
N LYS A 447 -17.81 2.03 2.44
CA LYS A 447 -16.81 1.24 1.72
C LYS A 447 -16.66 1.73 0.27
N GLU A 448 -17.76 2.00 -0.42
CA GLU A 448 -17.75 2.56 -1.79
C GLU A 448 -17.12 3.96 -1.83
N LEU A 449 -17.53 4.83 -0.89
CA LEU A 449 -16.97 6.16 -0.72
C LEU A 449 -15.47 6.11 -0.44
N GLN A 450 -15.03 5.22 0.45
CA GLN A 450 -13.62 5.00 0.73
C GLN A 450 -12.87 4.53 -0.53
N GLY A 451 -13.43 3.60 -1.31
CA GLY A 451 -12.85 3.16 -2.59
C GLY A 451 -12.76 4.28 -3.63
N LYS A 452 -13.69 5.25 -3.62
CA LYS A 452 -13.60 6.46 -4.45
C LYS A 452 -12.47 7.39 -3.99
N ILE A 453 -12.31 7.59 -2.69
CA ILE A 453 -11.22 8.40 -2.11
C ILE A 453 -9.86 7.77 -2.38
N ASP A 454 -9.74 6.45 -2.28
CA ASP A 454 -8.52 5.70 -2.61
C ASP A 454 -8.09 5.95 -4.06
N ARG A 455 -9.04 5.88 -5.00
CA ARG A 455 -8.80 6.20 -6.42
C ARG A 455 -8.31 7.62 -6.62
N MET A 456 -8.89 8.59 -5.90
CA MET A 456 -8.42 9.98 -5.96
C MET A 456 -6.98 10.12 -5.44
N HIS A 457 -6.62 9.46 -4.35
CA HIS A 457 -5.24 9.46 -3.83
C HIS A 457 -4.24 8.85 -4.83
N SER A 458 -4.61 7.74 -5.48
CA SER A 458 -3.79 7.13 -6.54
C SER A 458 -3.58 8.11 -7.70
N LEU A 459 -4.64 8.79 -8.16
CA LEU A 459 -4.54 9.78 -9.24
C LEU A 459 -3.63 10.97 -8.86
N VAL A 460 -3.70 11.45 -7.62
CA VAL A 460 -2.80 12.50 -7.12
C VAL A 460 -1.35 12.03 -7.14
N ALA A 461 -1.09 10.83 -6.63
CA ALA A 461 0.27 10.28 -6.59
C ALA A 461 0.86 10.11 -8.00
N ASP A 462 0.07 9.58 -8.94
CA ASP A 462 0.51 9.39 -10.33
C ASP A 462 0.73 10.73 -11.06
N PHE A 463 -0.11 11.73 -10.82
CA PHE A 463 0.09 13.07 -11.37
C PHE A 463 1.37 13.73 -10.85
N ARG A 464 1.63 13.66 -9.53
CA ARG A 464 2.86 14.21 -8.93
C ARG A 464 4.11 13.52 -9.49
N ARG A 465 4.07 12.20 -9.66
CA ARG A 465 5.15 11.44 -10.31
C ARG A 465 5.40 11.94 -11.73
N ALA A 466 4.33 12.11 -12.53
CA ALA A 466 4.43 12.55 -13.91
C ALA A 466 5.00 13.99 -14.04
N GLN A 467 4.69 14.89 -13.11
CA GLN A 467 5.28 16.24 -13.09
C GLN A 467 6.79 16.24 -12.87
N GLY A 468 7.33 15.21 -12.21
CA GLY A 468 8.75 15.11 -11.88
C GLY A 468 9.57 14.19 -12.78
N SER A 469 8.97 13.55 -13.78
CA SER A 469 9.66 12.54 -14.62
C SER A 469 10.80 13.11 -15.47
N SER A 470 10.96 14.44 -15.57
CA SER A 470 12.11 15.09 -16.21
C SER A 470 13.39 15.05 -15.37
N VAL A 471 13.29 14.68 -14.08
CA VAL A 471 14.43 14.58 -13.16
C VAL A 471 14.96 13.15 -13.17
N SER A 472 16.25 12.95 -13.47
CA SER A 472 16.92 11.63 -13.57
C SER A 472 16.65 10.72 -12.36
N LEU A 473 16.67 11.25 -11.13
CA LEU A 473 16.37 10.49 -9.92
C LEU A 473 14.92 10.00 -9.84
N LEU A 474 13.96 10.77 -10.38
CA LEU A 474 12.55 10.39 -10.40
C LEU A 474 12.23 9.42 -11.53
N ALA A 475 12.91 9.52 -12.67
CA ALA A 475 12.83 8.51 -13.74
C ALA A 475 13.33 7.15 -13.23
N LYS A 476 14.55 7.10 -12.66
CA LYS A 476 15.09 5.87 -12.04
C LYS A 476 14.19 5.32 -10.93
N ALA A 477 13.55 6.20 -10.14
CA ALA A 477 12.62 5.76 -9.11
C ALA A 477 11.36 5.09 -9.67
N ASN A 478 10.89 5.54 -10.83
CA ASN A 478 9.73 4.95 -11.50
C ASN A 478 10.05 3.56 -12.08
N ASP A 479 11.23 3.38 -12.66
CA ASP A 479 11.65 2.11 -13.26
C ASP A 479 11.87 1.00 -12.21
N LEU A 480 12.30 1.37 -11.01
CA LEU A 480 12.56 0.44 -9.91
C LEU A 480 11.32 0.08 -9.08
N ARG A 481 10.24 0.86 -9.19
CA ARG A 481 9.06 0.76 -8.33
C ARG A 481 8.40 -0.61 -8.46
N PHE A 482 8.10 -1.22 -7.32
CA PHE A 482 7.18 -2.35 -7.28
C PHE A 482 5.73 -1.89 -7.41
N SER A 483 5.07 -2.25 -8.51
CA SER A 483 3.74 -1.72 -8.90
C SER A 483 2.55 -2.55 -8.43
N THR A 484 2.77 -3.64 -7.69
CA THR A 484 1.67 -4.51 -7.24
C THR A 484 0.85 -3.86 -6.12
N GLN A 485 -0.44 -4.17 -6.08
CA GLN A 485 -1.37 -3.67 -5.07
C GLN A 485 -1.15 -4.38 -3.74
N PHE A 486 -1.07 -3.62 -2.65
CA PHE A 486 -1.05 -4.18 -1.30
C PHE A 486 -2.33 -4.94 -0.99
N THR A 487 -2.23 -5.99 -0.17
CA THR A 487 -3.37 -6.80 0.31
C THR A 487 -4.44 -5.94 1.00
N LYS A 488 -4.04 -4.84 1.63
CA LYS A 488 -4.93 -3.88 2.29
C LYS A 488 -4.90 -2.52 1.62
N SER A 489 -6.06 -2.01 1.18
CA SER A 489 -6.20 -0.68 0.55
C SER A 489 -5.68 0.47 1.42
N ARG A 490 -5.75 0.34 2.76
CA ARG A 490 -5.14 1.30 3.71
C ARG A 490 -3.64 1.51 3.46
N ARG A 491 -2.91 0.44 3.17
CA ARG A 491 -1.45 0.51 2.95
C ARG A 491 -1.13 1.15 1.61
N GLN A 492 -1.92 0.86 0.57
CA GLN A 492 -1.83 1.54 -0.71
C GLN A 492 -2.06 3.06 -0.54
N ARG A 493 -3.09 3.46 0.21
CA ARG A 493 -3.31 4.89 0.55
C ARG A 493 -2.12 5.54 1.24
N ILE A 494 -1.55 4.89 2.26
CA ILE A 494 -0.39 5.40 2.99
C ILE A 494 0.78 5.60 2.02
N MET A 495 0.98 4.64 1.12
CA MET A 495 2.02 4.69 0.10
C MET A 495 1.81 5.85 -0.87
N ASP A 496 0.61 6.00 -1.42
CA ASP A 496 0.26 7.07 -2.35
C ASP A 496 0.43 8.46 -1.71
N LYS A 497 0.08 8.59 -0.43
CA LYS A 497 0.28 9.83 0.35
C LYS A 497 1.76 10.14 0.58
N ARG A 498 2.59 9.12 0.85
CA ARG A 498 4.05 9.29 0.97
C ARG A 498 4.64 9.76 -0.35
N VAL A 499 4.23 9.14 -1.45
CA VAL A 499 4.68 9.50 -2.78
C VAL A 499 4.35 10.96 -3.07
N SER A 500 3.09 11.37 -2.92
CA SER A 500 2.69 12.75 -3.22
C SER A 500 3.47 13.78 -2.41
N LYS A 501 3.75 13.48 -1.14
CA LYS A 501 4.53 14.31 -0.23
C LYS A 501 6.02 14.37 -0.60
N ASN A 502 6.62 13.26 -1.03
CA ASN A 502 8.07 13.13 -1.15
C ASN A 502 8.61 13.54 -2.54
N VAL A 503 7.76 13.70 -3.56
CA VAL A 503 8.22 14.11 -4.90
C VAL A 503 9.01 15.42 -4.85
N SER A 504 8.47 16.46 -4.19
CA SER A 504 9.14 17.77 -4.12
C SER A 504 10.48 17.69 -3.37
N ALA A 505 10.52 16.94 -2.27
CA ALA A 505 11.76 16.75 -1.50
C ALA A 505 12.85 16.04 -2.31
N VAL A 506 12.49 15.07 -3.16
CA VAL A 506 13.44 14.40 -4.05
C VAL A 506 13.90 15.33 -5.18
N GLN A 507 13.03 16.20 -5.71
CA GLN A 507 13.42 17.24 -6.68
C GLN A 507 14.41 18.24 -6.07
N GLU A 508 14.15 18.71 -4.85
CA GLU A 508 15.04 19.59 -4.11
C GLU A 508 16.39 18.91 -3.82
N ALA A 509 16.37 17.65 -3.39
CA ALA A 509 17.58 16.86 -3.18
C ALA A 509 18.39 16.69 -4.48
N ALA A 510 17.73 16.46 -5.62
CA ALA A 510 18.38 16.39 -6.92
C ALA A 510 19.04 17.72 -7.32
N ALA A 511 18.38 18.85 -7.05
CA ALA A 511 18.92 20.18 -7.30
C ALA A 511 20.10 20.49 -6.36
N GLN A 512 20.06 20.07 -5.11
CA GLN A 512 21.17 20.24 -4.17
C GLN A 512 22.37 19.36 -4.53
N LEU A 513 22.14 18.13 -4.98
CA LEU A 513 23.20 17.21 -5.43
C LEU A 513 24.01 17.80 -6.58
N SER A 514 23.38 18.49 -7.53
CA SER A 514 24.09 19.12 -8.65
C SER A 514 24.91 20.36 -8.26
N MET A 515 24.64 20.95 -7.08
CA MET A 515 25.37 22.11 -6.55
C MET A 515 26.52 21.72 -5.61
N LEU A 516 26.54 20.48 -5.11
CA LEU A 516 27.59 20.01 -4.20
C LEU A 516 28.94 19.98 -4.92
N ARG A 517 29.96 20.57 -4.27
CA ARG A 517 31.35 20.51 -4.73
C ARG A 517 32.13 19.59 -3.81
N VAL A 518 32.91 18.70 -4.41
CA VAL A 518 33.82 17.81 -3.68
C VAL A 518 35.05 18.59 -3.28
N ASP A 519 35.43 18.50 -2.00
CA ASP A 519 36.70 19.04 -1.53
C ASP A 519 37.84 18.13 -1.99
N GLN A 520 38.56 18.58 -3.03
CA GLN A 520 39.69 17.84 -3.60
C GLN A 520 40.83 17.61 -2.60
N SER A 521 40.95 18.46 -1.56
CA SER A 521 41.96 18.27 -0.52
C SER A 521 41.62 17.07 0.38
N GLU A 522 40.32 16.83 0.62
CA GLU A 522 39.83 15.70 1.41
C GLU A 522 40.04 14.37 0.65
N THR A 523 39.74 14.34 -0.65
CA THR A 523 39.92 13.14 -1.48
C THR A 523 41.39 12.81 -1.71
N ALA A 524 42.25 13.82 -1.87
CA ALA A 524 43.70 13.63 -2.02
C ALA A 524 44.36 13.04 -0.76
N ASN A 525 43.83 13.35 0.41
CA ASN A 525 44.38 12.92 1.69
C ASN A 525 44.11 11.44 2.03
N LEU A 526 43.18 10.76 1.34
CA LEU A 526 42.82 9.35 1.57
C LEU A 526 44.03 8.39 1.37
N SER A 527 44.31 7.53 2.35
CA SER A 527 45.35 6.49 2.22
C SER A 527 44.99 5.44 1.19
N GLN A 528 46.01 4.79 0.64
CA GLN A 528 45.81 3.64 -0.24
C GLN A 528 44.99 2.53 0.42
N ASN A 529 45.24 2.23 1.71
CA ASN A 529 44.45 1.24 2.46
C ASN A 529 42.94 1.59 2.51
N ALA A 530 42.61 2.88 2.60
CA ALA A 530 41.22 3.33 2.58
C ALA A 530 40.62 3.20 1.18
N LEU A 531 41.37 3.55 0.13
CA LEU A 531 40.91 3.39 -1.27
C LEU A 531 40.72 1.92 -1.65
N ASP A 532 41.64 1.05 -1.20
CA ASP A 532 41.56 -0.40 -1.42
C ASP A 532 40.38 -1.03 -0.67
N PHE A 533 40.03 -0.50 0.50
CA PHE A 533 38.87 -0.99 1.25
C PHE A 533 37.56 -0.44 0.69
N PHE A 534 37.48 0.87 0.43
CA PHE A 534 36.30 1.57 -0.06
C PHE A 534 36.24 1.58 -1.59
N HIS A 535 36.11 0.39 -2.18
CA HIS A 535 35.89 0.22 -3.62
C HIS A 535 34.60 -0.55 -3.90
N CYS A 536 33.91 -0.20 -4.99
CA CYS A 536 32.73 -0.90 -5.45
C CYS A 536 33.12 -2.17 -6.20
N VAL A 537 32.61 -3.32 -5.78
CA VAL A 537 32.90 -4.60 -6.44
C VAL A 537 32.27 -4.75 -7.83
N LEU A 538 31.30 -3.89 -8.19
CA LEU A 538 30.62 -3.95 -9.48
C LEU A 538 31.25 -2.99 -10.49
N SER A 539 31.32 -1.69 -10.17
CA SER A 539 31.93 -0.68 -11.05
C SER A 539 33.45 -0.67 -11.01
N GLN A 540 34.07 -1.33 -10.01
CA GLN A 540 35.52 -1.27 -9.73
C GLN A 540 36.03 0.12 -9.31
N TYR A 541 35.14 1.10 -9.12
CA TYR A 541 35.54 2.44 -8.70
C TYR A 541 35.76 2.51 -7.20
N ASN A 542 36.85 3.17 -6.79
CA ASN A 542 37.06 3.54 -5.39
C ASN A 542 36.29 4.82 -5.02
N VAL A 543 36.22 5.13 -3.72
CA VAL A 543 35.49 6.31 -3.22
C VAL A 543 35.99 7.64 -3.81
N ARG A 544 37.28 7.75 -4.17
CA ARG A 544 37.80 8.96 -4.82
C ARG A 544 37.26 9.09 -6.24
N GLU A 545 37.38 8.02 -7.02
CA GLU A 545 36.88 7.97 -8.40
C GLU A 545 35.37 8.25 -8.46
N LEU A 546 34.59 7.69 -7.53
CA LEU A 546 33.14 7.96 -7.42
C LEU A 546 32.80 9.42 -7.09
N LEU A 547 33.62 10.09 -6.26
CA LEU A 547 33.40 11.48 -5.91
C LEU A 547 33.84 12.42 -7.05
N GLU A 548 34.92 12.07 -7.74
CA GLU A 548 35.52 12.90 -8.79
C GLU A 548 34.96 12.60 -10.19
N ASP A 549 34.02 11.66 -10.32
CA ASP A 549 33.35 11.34 -11.58
C ASP A 549 32.59 12.56 -12.13
N PRO A 550 32.98 13.11 -13.30
CA PRO A 550 32.32 14.26 -13.89
C PRO A 550 30.92 13.93 -14.43
N ASP A 551 30.62 12.66 -14.67
CA ASP A 551 29.38 12.21 -15.30
C ASP A 551 28.30 11.83 -14.27
N ASP A 552 28.65 11.54 -13.00
CA ASP A 552 27.69 11.18 -11.94
C ASP A 552 27.98 11.84 -10.57
N ASN A 553 27.37 13.01 -10.35
CA ASN A 553 27.40 13.71 -9.06
C ASN A 553 26.49 13.08 -7.98
N SER A 554 25.78 12.00 -8.30
CA SER A 554 24.79 11.37 -7.42
C SER A 554 25.21 9.98 -6.92
N ASP A 555 26.37 9.47 -7.31
CA ASP A 555 26.84 8.17 -6.83
C ASP A 555 27.49 8.27 -5.45
N VAL A 556 27.27 7.22 -4.66
CA VAL A 556 27.75 7.07 -3.29
C VAL A 556 28.02 5.58 -3.02
N LEU A 557 29.10 5.30 -2.29
CA LEU A 557 29.42 3.96 -1.85
C LEU A 557 28.62 3.52 -0.61
N GLY A 558 28.25 2.24 -0.60
CA GLY A 558 27.56 1.58 0.50
C GLY A 558 27.83 0.08 0.51
N PHE A 559 27.00 -0.69 1.21
CA PHE A 559 27.12 -2.14 1.29
C PHE A 559 25.80 -2.84 0.98
N GLY A 560 25.92 -4.06 0.45
CA GLY A 560 24.77 -4.89 0.10
C GLY A 560 24.10 -5.54 1.31
N LEU A 561 22.82 -5.80 1.17
CA LEU A 561 22.00 -6.54 2.13
C LEU A 561 21.16 -7.58 1.40
N ALA A 562 20.92 -8.70 2.07
CA ALA A 562 19.87 -9.64 1.74
C ALA A 562 18.75 -9.49 2.77
N ILE A 563 17.60 -8.97 2.35
CA ILE A 563 16.46 -8.76 3.23
C ILE A 563 15.17 -9.38 2.69
N LYS A 564 14.23 -9.66 3.60
CA LYS A 564 12.84 -9.98 3.31
C LYS A 564 11.94 -8.92 3.94
N ARG A 565 10.85 -8.60 3.23
CA ARG A 565 9.93 -7.53 3.60
C ARG A 565 8.53 -8.13 3.74
N SER A 566 7.86 -7.78 4.83
CA SER A 566 6.40 -7.99 4.94
C SER A 566 5.70 -6.67 4.68
N GLU A 567 4.42 -6.70 4.31
CA GLU A 567 3.64 -5.46 4.18
C GLU A 567 3.54 -4.66 5.48
N HIS A 568 3.77 -5.28 6.64
CA HIS A 568 3.81 -4.59 7.93
C HIS A 568 5.01 -3.63 8.03
N ALA A 569 6.06 -3.82 7.25
CA ALA A 569 7.21 -2.91 7.20
C ALA A 569 6.83 -1.49 6.71
N LEU A 570 5.67 -1.32 6.05
CA LEU A 570 5.14 0.00 5.74
C LEU A 570 4.68 0.77 6.99
N ASP A 571 4.04 0.06 7.90
CA ASP A 571 3.50 0.61 9.15
C ASP A 571 4.62 0.72 10.21
N GLU A 572 5.46 -0.31 10.31
CA GLU A 572 6.56 -0.43 11.26
C GLU A 572 7.85 -0.95 10.56
N PRO A 573 8.74 -0.04 10.09
CA PRO A 573 9.89 -0.38 9.26
C PRO A 573 10.91 -1.32 9.91
N THR A 574 11.00 -1.34 11.24
CA THR A 574 11.95 -2.20 11.95
C THR A 574 11.57 -3.69 11.95
N LEU A 575 10.45 -4.06 11.33
CA LEU A 575 10.03 -5.46 11.11
C LEU A 575 10.63 -6.08 9.83
N LEU A 576 11.58 -5.40 9.18
CA LEU A 576 12.37 -5.98 8.11
C LEU A 576 13.19 -7.17 8.61
N TYR A 577 13.22 -8.26 7.84
CA TYR A 577 14.01 -9.43 8.16
C TYR A 577 15.34 -9.39 7.43
N ILE A 578 16.45 -9.26 8.18
CA ILE A 578 17.80 -9.31 7.62
C ILE A 578 18.21 -10.77 7.48
N HIS A 579 18.28 -11.26 6.25
CA HIS A 579 18.84 -12.58 5.96
C HIS A 579 20.37 -12.55 6.06
N GLY A 580 21.02 -11.59 5.41
CA GLY A 580 22.47 -11.47 5.36
C GLY A 580 22.95 -10.04 5.19
N VAL A 581 24.14 -9.76 5.70
CA VAL A 581 24.87 -8.50 5.47
C VAL A 581 26.05 -8.83 4.57
N SER A 582 26.15 -8.13 3.44
CA SER A 582 27.22 -8.34 2.47
C SER A 582 28.54 -7.79 2.98
N GLY A 583 29.62 -8.55 2.80
CA GLY A 583 30.97 -8.00 2.98
C GLY A 583 31.37 -7.10 1.82
N SER A 584 30.77 -7.29 0.64
CA SER A 584 31.06 -6.50 -0.55
C SER A 584 30.44 -5.11 -0.48
N LEU A 585 31.26 -4.10 -0.79
CA LEU A 585 30.81 -2.73 -0.99
C LEU A 585 30.35 -2.53 -2.43
N VAL A 586 29.27 -1.78 -2.60
CA VAL A 586 28.63 -1.54 -3.90
C VAL A 586 28.24 -0.07 -3.97
N SER A 587 28.43 0.57 -5.12
CA SER A 587 27.96 1.94 -5.34
C SER A 587 26.46 1.96 -5.59
N ARG A 588 25.83 3.09 -5.30
CA ARG A 588 24.39 3.27 -5.46
C ARG A 588 24.00 3.09 -6.92
N THR A 589 24.73 3.68 -7.86
CA THR A 589 24.39 3.55 -9.28
C THR A 589 24.48 2.10 -9.74
N SER A 590 25.54 1.37 -9.38
CA SER A 590 25.69 -0.04 -9.77
C SER A 590 24.60 -0.97 -9.19
N ILE A 591 24.17 -0.76 -7.94
CA ILE A 591 23.11 -1.61 -7.38
C ILE A 591 21.75 -1.32 -8.00
N LEU A 592 21.45 -0.06 -8.33
CA LEU A 592 20.20 0.31 -8.99
C LEU A 592 20.15 -0.25 -10.42
N GLU A 593 21.25 -0.18 -11.17
CA GLU A 593 21.35 -0.80 -12.49
C GLU A 593 21.21 -2.33 -12.43
N ALA A 594 21.83 -2.97 -11.43
CA ALA A 594 21.68 -4.41 -11.23
C ALA A 594 20.23 -4.79 -10.90
N LEU A 595 19.54 -4.00 -10.07
CA LEU A 595 18.12 -4.17 -9.77
C LEU A 595 17.27 -3.99 -11.02
N GLU A 596 17.45 -2.89 -11.76
CA GLU A 596 16.71 -2.58 -12.98
C GLU A 596 16.87 -3.70 -14.03
N HIS A 597 18.10 -4.10 -14.31
CA HIS A 597 18.41 -5.19 -15.23
C HIS A 597 17.76 -6.51 -14.79
N LYS A 598 17.81 -6.84 -13.49
CA LYS A 598 17.20 -8.07 -12.97
C LYS A 598 15.66 -8.03 -13.04
N ILE A 599 15.05 -6.87 -12.79
CA ILE A 599 13.62 -6.64 -12.93
C ILE A 599 13.20 -6.83 -14.40
N GLN A 600 13.94 -6.25 -15.34
CA GLN A 600 13.67 -6.37 -16.78
C GLN A 600 13.80 -7.80 -17.30
N LEU A 601 14.79 -8.56 -16.81
CA LEU A 601 15.03 -9.94 -17.25
C LEU A 601 14.08 -10.97 -16.64
N SER A 602 13.81 -10.87 -15.35
CA SER A 602 13.18 -11.94 -14.56
C SER A 602 12.04 -11.47 -13.65
N GLY A 603 11.60 -10.22 -13.81
CA GLY A 603 10.50 -9.63 -13.05
C GLY A 603 10.89 -9.17 -11.64
N HIS A 604 9.99 -8.42 -11.03
CA HIS A 604 10.19 -7.79 -9.72
C HIS A 604 10.47 -8.77 -8.58
N LEU A 605 9.71 -9.87 -8.50
CA LEU A 605 9.82 -10.82 -7.39
C LEU A 605 11.19 -11.50 -7.34
N SER A 606 11.76 -11.83 -8.49
CA SER A 606 13.10 -12.46 -8.54
C SER A 606 14.22 -11.49 -8.18
N ALA A 607 14.05 -10.19 -8.42
CA ALA A 607 15.06 -9.17 -8.12
C ALA A 607 15.09 -8.79 -6.64
N HIS A 608 13.94 -8.45 -6.06
CA HIS A 608 13.87 -7.89 -4.70
C HIS A 608 12.96 -8.66 -3.74
N GLY A 609 12.28 -9.72 -4.20
CA GLY A 609 11.48 -10.64 -3.34
C GLY A 609 10.06 -10.18 -3.02
N GLY A 610 9.65 -8.98 -3.47
CA GLY A 610 8.33 -8.40 -3.17
C GLY A 610 8.03 -8.25 -1.67
N PHE A 611 6.73 -8.31 -1.34
CA PHE A 611 6.24 -8.41 0.04
C PHE A 611 5.72 -9.82 0.30
N THR A 612 6.29 -10.51 1.28
CA THR A 612 5.89 -11.87 1.67
C THR A 612 5.70 -11.96 3.18
N PHE A 613 4.69 -12.72 3.60
CA PHE A 613 4.49 -13.11 4.99
C PHE A 613 5.23 -14.40 5.34
N ASP A 614 5.62 -15.17 4.33
CA ASP A 614 6.30 -16.44 4.52
C ASP A 614 7.81 -16.21 4.66
N GLN A 615 8.34 -16.57 5.83
CA GLN A 615 9.76 -16.53 6.11
C GLN A 615 10.55 -17.56 5.27
N HIS A 616 9.89 -18.59 4.76
CA HIS A 616 10.46 -19.63 3.91
C HIS A 616 10.37 -19.33 2.40
N ALA A 617 9.66 -18.27 2.00
CA ALA A 617 9.60 -17.86 0.60
C ALA A 617 10.99 -17.59 0.02
N GLU A 618 11.16 -17.83 -1.28
CA GLU A 618 12.44 -17.62 -1.95
C GLU A 618 12.91 -16.17 -1.81
N LEU A 619 14.20 -16.00 -1.53
CA LEU A 619 14.83 -14.70 -1.43
C LEU A 619 15.05 -14.16 -2.85
N GLY A 620 14.48 -13.00 -3.18
CA GLY A 620 14.85 -12.29 -4.39
C GLY A 620 16.31 -11.85 -4.33
N VAL A 621 17.04 -11.98 -5.45
CA VAL A 621 18.47 -11.67 -5.56
C VAL A 621 18.68 -10.80 -6.80
N ALA A 622 19.06 -9.55 -6.58
CA ALA A 622 19.36 -8.60 -7.64
C ALA A 622 20.73 -8.88 -8.24
N THR A 623 21.72 -9.05 -7.36
CA THR A 623 23.10 -9.35 -7.71
C THR A 623 23.77 -10.15 -6.59
N VAL A 624 25.02 -10.54 -6.78
CA VAL A 624 25.83 -11.22 -5.77
C VAL A 624 27.12 -10.46 -5.52
N GLY A 625 27.58 -10.47 -4.27
CA GLY A 625 28.87 -9.92 -3.90
C GLY A 625 30.05 -10.81 -4.29
N GLN A 626 31.25 -10.38 -3.93
CA GLN A 626 32.52 -11.04 -4.24
C GLN A 626 32.60 -12.47 -3.68
N ALA A 627 32.03 -12.73 -2.50
CA ALA A 627 31.95 -14.06 -1.90
C ALA A 627 30.67 -14.82 -2.33
N ARG A 628 29.98 -14.36 -3.38
CA ARG A 628 28.67 -14.86 -3.85
C ARG A 628 27.55 -14.69 -2.83
N GLU A 629 27.68 -13.74 -1.92
CA GLU A 629 26.61 -13.36 -1.01
C GLU A 629 25.44 -12.75 -1.80
N PRO A 630 24.18 -13.12 -1.53
CA PRO A 630 23.04 -12.53 -2.22
C PRO A 630 22.85 -11.07 -1.79
N ILE A 631 22.56 -10.21 -2.76
CA ILE A 631 22.27 -8.79 -2.54
C ILE A 631 20.96 -8.44 -3.23
N ASN A 632 20.01 -7.91 -2.47
CA ASN A 632 18.71 -7.43 -2.97
C ASN A 632 18.30 -6.07 -2.38
N SER A 633 19.16 -5.51 -1.55
CA SER A 633 19.03 -4.17 -1.01
C SER A 633 20.38 -3.61 -0.63
N TRP A 634 20.40 -2.34 -0.22
CA TRP A 634 21.62 -1.57 -0.09
C TRP A 634 21.46 -0.45 0.93
N LEU A 635 22.53 -0.12 1.63
CA LEU A 635 22.62 1.02 2.54
C LEU A 635 23.91 1.82 2.32
N PRO A 636 23.85 3.17 2.37
CA PRO A 636 25.02 4.02 2.23
C PRO A 636 25.92 3.95 3.47
N LEU A 637 27.18 4.34 3.29
CA LEU A 637 28.15 4.53 4.38
C LEU A 637 28.51 6.00 4.56
N TYR A 638 29.05 6.37 5.71
CA TYR A 638 29.82 7.59 5.91
C TYR A 638 31.29 7.24 5.74
N ILE A 639 31.94 7.79 4.72
CA ILE A 639 33.38 7.60 4.49
C ILE A 639 34.15 8.90 4.75
N THR A 640 33.80 9.96 4.01
CA THR A 640 34.34 11.32 4.12
C THR A 640 33.20 12.33 4.27
N LYS A 641 33.50 13.58 4.63
CA LYS A 641 32.49 14.65 4.70
C LYS A 641 31.86 14.91 3.33
N SER A 642 32.67 15.02 2.28
CA SER A 642 32.18 15.19 0.91
C SER A 642 31.27 14.03 0.46
N HIS A 643 31.60 12.79 0.86
CA HIS A 643 30.76 11.63 0.60
C HIS A 643 29.45 11.66 1.41
N TRP A 644 29.54 12.03 2.70
CA TRP A 644 28.38 12.15 3.58
C TRP A 644 27.38 13.22 3.13
N ASP A 645 27.86 14.34 2.58
CA ASP A 645 27.00 15.40 2.04
C ASP A 645 26.10 14.89 0.89
N ARG A 646 26.63 14.00 0.02
CA ARG A 646 25.80 13.30 -0.97
C ARG A 646 24.85 12.29 -0.31
N VAL A 647 25.34 11.52 0.65
CA VAL A 647 24.56 10.49 1.34
C VAL A 647 23.34 11.09 2.06
N LYS A 648 23.48 12.24 2.72
CA LYS A 648 22.36 12.92 3.41
C LYS A 648 21.17 13.17 2.49
N LEU A 649 21.45 13.62 1.25
CA LEU A 649 20.42 13.91 0.24
C LEU A 649 19.78 12.63 -0.32
N LEU A 650 20.55 11.54 -0.37
CA LEU A 650 20.13 10.26 -0.93
C LEU A 650 19.58 9.28 0.12
N LEU A 651 19.69 9.59 1.41
CA LEU A 651 19.31 8.68 2.49
C LEU A 651 17.80 8.41 2.48
N ALA A 652 16.98 9.46 2.35
CA ALA A 652 15.53 9.34 2.28
C ALA A 652 15.07 8.41 1.13
N PRO A 653 15.45 8.63 -0.14
CA PRO A 653 15.04 7.74 -1.22
C PRO A 653 15.62 6.33 -1.10
N SER A 654 16.80 6.17 -0.52
CA SER A 654 17.40 4.84 -0.28
C SER A 654 16.61 4.05 0.76
N LEU A 655 16.21 4.70 1.87
CA LEU A 655 15.40 4.07 2.91
C LEU A 655 13.96 3.80 2.46
N GLY A 656 13.39 4.69 1.63
CA GLY A 656 12.10 4.46 0.97
C GLY A 656 12.14 3.16 0.17
N TYR A 657 13.13 3.00 -0.71
CA TYR A 657 13.27 1.78 -1.50
C TYR A 657 13.54 0.53 -0.63
N LEU A 658 14.43 0.65 0.37
CA LEU A 658 14.76 -0.43 1.31
C LEU A 658 13.52 -0.99 2.00
N CYS A 659 12.58 -0.13 2.43
CA CYS A 659 11.42 -0.55 3.20
C CYS A 659 10.20 -0.85 2.34
N THR A 660 9.99 -0.09 1.27
CA THR A 660 8.72 -0.06 0.53
C THR A 660 8.84 -0.41 -0.95
N LEU A 661 10.04 -0.72 -1.44
CA LEU A 661 10.31 -1.02 -2.86
C LEU A 661 9.92 0.11 -3.83
N ASP A 662 9.89 1.35 -3.33
CA ASP A 662 9.62 2.57 -4.09
C ASP A 662 10.42 3.69 -3.42
N PRO A 663 11.35 4.37 -4.12
CA PRO A 663 12.17 5.41 -3.51
C PRO A 663 11.38 6.60 -2.98
N LEU A 664 10.14 6.80 -3.43
CA LEU A 664 9.25 7.86 -2.94
C LEU A 664 8.46 7.45 -1.70
N GLY A 665 8.58 6.21 -1.23
CA GLY A 665 7.90 5.68 -0.04
C GLY A 665 8.53 6.05 1.29
N PHE A 666 9.38 7.08 1.33
CA PHE A 666 10.09 7.47 2.54
C PHE A 666 9.16 7.92 3.68
N ASP A 667 9.50 7.51 4.90
CA ASP A 667 8.89 7.94 6.15
C ASP A 667 10.00 8.14 7.19
N PRO A 668 9.97 9.20 8.04
CA PRO A 668 10.99 9.42 9.06
C PRO A 668 11.23 8.20 9.97
N LYS A 669 10.20 7.40 10.27
CA LYS A 669 10.36 6.18 11.07
C LYS A 669 11.32 5.16 10.45
N GLN A 670 11.55 5.20 9.14
CA GLN A 670 12.46 4.29 8.45
C GLN A 670 13.93 4.54 8.82
N GLN A 671 14.27 5.68 9.42
CA GLN A 671 15.62 5.94 9.91
C GLN A 671 16.02 4.95 11.02
N ASP A 672 15.06 4.46 11.82
CA ASP A 672 15.31 3.43 12.84
C ASP A 672 15.81 2.10 12.24
N VAL A 673 15.62 1.87 10.94
CA VAL A 673 16.13 0.67 10.25
C VAL A 673 17.65 0.65 10.23
N LEU A 674 18.32 1.80 10.14
CA LEU A 674 19.80 1.83 10.21
C LEU A 674 20.28 1.32 11.57
N LEU A 675 19.65 1.79 12.65
CA LEU A 675 19.96 1.34 14.02
C LEU A 675 19.66 -0.15 14.20
N MET A 676 18.56 -0.63 13.62
CA MET A 676 18.21 -2.05 13.60
C MET A 676 19.26 -2.90 12.87
N VAL A 677 19.72 -2.46 11.70
CA VAL A 677 20.77 -3.14 10.93
C VAL A 677 22.08 -3.17 11.71
N LEU A 678 22.45 -2.06 12.35
CA LEU A 678 23.67 -1.97 13.16
C LEU A 678 23.60 -2.96 14.34
N GLY A 679 22.49 -2.95 15.08
CA GLY A 679 22.29 -3.90 16.17
C GLY A 679 22.32 -5.36 15.68
N ASN A 680 21.79 -5.62 14.48
CA ASN A 680 21.86 -6.95 13.87
C ASN A 680 23.30 -7.35 13.52
N MET A 681 24.10 -6.44 12.95
CA MET A 681 25.52 -6.68 12.67
C MET A 681 26.30 -7.00 13.95
N ILE A 682 26.07 -6.24 15.03
CA ILE A 682 26.71 -6.46 16.34
C ILE A 682 26.32 -7.82 16.92
N SER A 683 25.03 -8.19 16.84
CA SER A 683 24.52 -9.46 17.38
C SER A 683 25.03 -10.71 16.65
N ARG A 684 25.59 -10.54 15.45
CA ARG A 684 26.15 -11.61 14.63
C ARG A 684 27.67 -11.74 14.76
N LEU A 685 28.30 -10.92 15.60
CA LEU A 685 29.72 -11.04 15.86
C LEU A 685 29.98 -12.31 16.68
N ASP A 686 30.75 -13.21 16.10
CA ASP A 686 31.26 -14.40 16.76
C ASP A 686 32.79 -14.25 16.91
N PRO A 687 33.34 -14.29 18.14
CA PRO A 687 34.77 -14.13 18.39
C PRO A 687 35.66 -15.08 17.59
N ASP A 688 35.17 -16.27 17.24
CA ASP A 688 35.94 -17.30 16.58
C ASP A 688 35.91 -17.20 15.05
N THR A 689 34.90 -16.53 14.48
CA THR A 689 34.68 -16.46 13.02
C THR A 689 34.69 -15.05 12.44
N THR A 690 34.65 -14.01 13.29
CA THR A 690 34.60 -12.61 12.83
C THR A 690 35.93 -12.18 12.19
N GLY A 691 35.88 -11.81 10.92
CA GLY A 691 37.05 -11.33 10.18
C GLY A 691 37.32 -9.84 10.34
N GLN A 692 38.57 -9.41 10.08
CA GLN A 692 38.95 -7.99 10.09
C GLN A 692 38.08 -7.14 9.14
N HIS A 693 37.71 -7.71 7.98
CA HIS A 693 36.86 -7.03 6.99
C HIS A 693 35.47 -6.70 7.53
N GLN A 694 34.84 -7.64 8.26
CA GLN A 694 33.52 -7.45 8.87
C GLN A 694 33.55 -6.36 9.94
N LEU A 695 34.60 -6.32 10.77
CA LEU A 695 34.77 -5.27 11.77
C LEU A 695 34.96 -3.89 11.13
N ARG A 696 35.75 -3.79 10.05
CA ARG A 696 35.90 -2.52 9.32
C ARG A 696 34.57 -2.01 8.77
N LEU A 697 33.76 -2.90 8.19
CA LEU A 697 32.43 -2.55 7.71
C LEU A 697 31.50 -2.13 8.87
N LEU A 698 31.52 -2.86 9.98
CA LEU A 698 30.75 -2.53 11.18
C LEU A 698 31.08 -1.13 11.70
N PHE A 699 32.37 -0.79 11.82
CA PHE A 699 32.78 0.53 12.29
C PHE A 699 32.44 1.65 11.30
N ALA A 700 32.56 1.39 9.99
CA ALA A 700 32.10 2.34 8.97
C ALA A 700 30.58 2.59 9.07
N PHE A 701 29.79 1.53 9.28
CA PHE A 701 28.35 1.66 9.42
C PHE A 701 27.92 2.28 10.76
N HIS A 702 28.64 1.99 11.86
CA HIS A 702 28.46 2.68 13.14
C HIS A 702 28.66 4.19 13.00
N ARG A 703 29.74 4.62 12.33
CA ARG A 703 29.98 6.04 12.01
C ARG A 703 28.83 6.65 11.22
N THR A 704 28.29 5.91 10.26
CA THR A 704 27.12 6.33 9.47
C THR A 704 25.90 6.55 10.37
N CYS A 705 25.62 5.61 11.27
CA CYS A 705 24.48 5.72 12.19
C CYS A 705 24.68 6.87 13.20
N ALA A 706 25.88 7.05 13.74
CA ALA A 706 26.20 8.14 14.65
C ALA A 706 26.05 9.51 13.97
N ALA A 707 26.57 9.66 12.74
CA ALA A 707 26.39 10.87 11.95
C ALA A 707 24.92 11.14 11.62
N MET A 708 24.13 10.10 11.32
CA MET A 708 22.70 10.22 11.11
C MET A 708 21.98 10.71 12.39
N VAL A 709 22.30 10.14 13.56
CA VAL A 709 21.68 10.55 14.83
C VAL A 709 21.94 12.02 15.12
N ALA A 710 23.17 12.49 14.84
CA ALA A 710 23.56 13.89 15.03
C ALA A 710 22.90 14.82 14.00
N ASP A 711 23.08 14.58 12.70
CA ASP A 711 22.69 15.52 11.65
C ASP A 711 21.18 15.58 11.40
N PHE A 712 20.43 14.53 11.72
CA PHE A 712 18.97 14.49 11.58
C PHE A 712 18.22 14.77 12.90
N GLY A 713 18.93 15.16 13.97
CA GLY A 713 18.32 15.54 15.24
C GLY A 713 17.59 14.39 15.96
N MET A 714 18.06 13.15 15.81
CA MET A 714 17.41 11.98 16.40
C MET A 714 17.89 11.67 17.83
N ALA A 715 18.89 12.38 18.34
CA ALA A 715 19.53 12.10 19.63
C ALA A 715 18.52 12.00 20.79
N GLU A 716 17.61 12.97 20.90
CA GLU A 716 16.58 12.98 21.97
C GLU A 716 15.64 11.78 21.87
N ALA A 717 15.14 11.47 20.66
CA ALA A 717 14.24 10.34 20.45
C ALA A 717 14.92 8.99 20.73
N VAL A 718 16.20 8.85 20.37
CA VAL A 718 17.01 7.66 20.64
C VAL A 718 17.28 7.52 22.14
N GLU A 719 17.61 8.62 22.82
CA GLU A 719 17.81 8.67 24.26
C GLU A 719 16.54 8.29 25.02
N GLU A 720 15.40 8.90 24.67
CA GLU A 720 14.10 8.61 25.27
C GLU A 720 13.74 7.13 25.10
N LYS A 721 13.98 6.55 23.92
CA LYS A 721 13.76 5.13 23.64
C LYS A 721 14.55 4.24 24.59
N VAL A 722 15.83 4.54 24.83
CA VAL A 722 16.68 3.79 25.77
C VAL A 722 16.22 3.97 27.22
N ARG A 723 15.89 5.20 27.64
CA ARG A 723 15.39 5.49 29.00
C ARG A 723 14.05 4.81 29.28
N ASN A 724 13.11 4.88 28.35
CA ASN A 724 11.79 4.26 28.46
C ASN A 724 11.91 2.73 28.59
N PHE A 725 12.83 2.12 27.83
CA PHE A 725 13.12 0.70 27.95
C PHE A 725 13.65 0.32 29.35
N CYS A 726 14.59 1.11 29.88
CA CYS A 726 15.17 0.87 31.20
C CYS A 726 14.14 1.06 32.33
N SER A 727 13.35 2.13 32.27
CA SER A 727 12.52 2.63 33.37
C SER A 727 11.17 1.92 33.54
N SER A 728 10.58 1.38 32.46
CA SER A 728 9.23 0.82 32.50
C SER A 728 9.09 -0.47 31.71
N ILE A 729 8.26 -1.40 32.21
CA ILE A 729 7.87 -2.62 31.47
C ILE A 729 7.03 -2.25 30.24
N GLN A 730 6.21 -1.20 30.33
CA GLN A 730 5.39 -0.72 29.20
C GLN A 730 6.26 -0.21 28.05
N GLY A 731 7.42 0.37 28.35
CA GLY A 731 8.40 0.82 27.35
C GLY A 731 9.12 -0.32 26.61
N ARG A 732 8.91 -1.58 27.03
CA ARG A 732 9.56 -2.78 26.45
C ARG A 732 8.66 -3.54 25.50
N THR A 733 7.36 -3.21 25.45
CA THR A 733 6.38 -3.96 24.65
C THR A 733 6.67 -3.84 23.16
N LYS A 734 6.14 -4.81 22.39
CA LYS A 734 6.31 -4.86 20.94
C LYS A 734 5.69 -3.65 20.21
N ASP A 735 4.67 -3.02 20.80
CA ASP A 735 4.02 -1.83 20.23
C ASP A 735 4.88 -0.56 20.35
N VAL A 736 5.73 -0.48 21.39
CA VAL A 736 6.65 0.65 21.60
C VAL A 736 7.99 0.41 20.90
N LEU A 737 8.53 -0.81 21.02
CA LEU A 737 9.79 -1.22 20.40
C LEU A 737 9.60 -2.53 19.66
N ALA A 738 9.24 -2.46 18.38
CA ALA A 738 8.92 -3.65 17.59
C ALA A 738 10.11 -4.60 17.42
N ASN A 739 11.33 -4.07 17.31
CA ASN A 739 12.56 -4.84 17.16
C ASN A 739 13.61 -4.47 18.21
N LEU A 740 14.09 -5.47 18.97
CA LEU A 740 15.09 -5.29 20.01
C LEU A 740 16.48 -4.92 19.45
N TYR A 741 16.80 -5.29 18.21
CA TYR A 741 18.08 -4.91 17.59
C TYR A 741 18.18 -3.40 17.40
N THR A 742 17.06 -2.70 17.18
CA THR A 742 17.04 -1.24 17.10
C THR A 742 17.61 -0.61 18.38
N LEU A 743 17.32 -1.20 19.54
CA LEU A 743 17.81 -0.70 20.83
C LEU A 743 19.33 -0.91 21.00
N ILE A 744 19.88 -2.02 20.49
CA ILE A 744 21.33 -2.23 20.49
C ILE A 744 22.02 -1.14 19.66
N GLY A 745 21.51 -0.89 18.45
CA GLY A 745 22.03 0.20 17.60
C GLY A 745 21.88 1.57 18.25
N SER A 746 20.73 1.84 18.88
CA SER A 746 20.48 3.07 19.63
C SER A 746 21.54 3.33 20.71
N VAL A 747 21.82 2.34 21.56
CA VAL A 747 22.80 2.48 22.66
C VAL A 747 24.19 2.79 22.12
N VAL A 748 24.62 2.13 21.06
CA VAL A 748 25.99 2.28 20.52
C VAL A 748 26.17 3.60 19.76
N CYS A 749 25.09 4.24 19.33
CA CYS A 749 25.12 5.55 18.65
C CYS A 749 24.96 6.75 19.59
N LEU A 750 24.65 6.56 20.88
CA LEU A 750 24.52 7.67 21.82
C LEU A 750 25.88 8.22 22.27
N PRO A 751 25.99 9.54 22.52
CA PRO A 751 27.19 10.13 23.09
C PRO A 751 27.51 9.55 24.47
N ARG A 752 28.80 9.51 24.81
CA ARG A 752 29.28 8.96 26.09
C ARG A 752 28.64 9.64 27.30
N GLU A 753 28.48 10.96 27.26
CA GLU A 753 27.89 11.71 28.38
C GLU A 753 26.43 11.33 28.60
N THR A 754 25.67 11.13 27.52
CA THR A 754 24.30 10.60 27.60
C THR A 754 24.27 9.18 28.16
N LEU A 755 25.20 8.31 27.74
CA LEU A 755 25.29 6.95 28.27
C LEU A 755 25.67 6.92 29.76
N LYS A 756 26.56 7.81 30.22
CA LYS A 756 26.88 7.96 31.64
C LYS A 756 25.66 8.43 32.44
N ASP A 757 24.85 9.33 31.90
CA ASP A 757 23.64 9.78 32.57
C ASP A 757 22.58 8.65 32.68
N ILE A 758 22.39 7.88 31.60
CA ILE A 758 21.46 6.74 31.59
C ILE A 758 21.95 5.61 32.50
N PHE A 759 23.22 5.21 32.36
CA PHE A 759 23.75 3.99 32.96
C PHE A 759 24.58 4.19 34.23
N GLY A 760 24.85 5.44 34.63
CA GLY A 760 25.78 5.81 35.70
C GLY A 760 27.22 5.94 35.19
N GLU A 761 28.06 6.73 35.90
CA GLU A 761 29.44 7.03 35.49
C GLU A 761 30.31 5.78 35.26
N ASN A 762 30.07 4.71 36.04
CA ASN A 762 30.77 3.43 35.94
C ASN A 762 29.94 2.32 35.28
N GLY A 763 28.79 2.64 34.67
CA GLY A 763 27.91 1.66 34.04
C GLY A 763 27.16 0.75 35.02
N GLU A 764 26.95 1.20 36.26
CA GLU A 764 26.28 0.44 37.33
C GLU A 764 24.89 -0.10 36.92
N LYS A 765 24.17 0.65 36.09
CA LYS A 765 22.83 0.24 35.59
C LYS A 765 22.88 -0.55 34.28
N LEU A 766 24.07 -0.74 33.68
CA LEU A 766 24.22 -1.51 32.44
C LEU A 766 23.83 -2.98 32.64
N GLY A 767 24.12 -3.56 33.81
CA GLY A 767 23.67 -4.91 34.16
C GLY A 767 22.14 -5.01 34.19
N SER A 768 21.46 -4.03 34.78
CA SER A 768 19.98 -3.97 34.81
C SER A 768 19.38 -3.83 33.41
N PHE A 769 20.04 -3.09 32.52
CA PHE A 769 19.65 -2.99 31.11
C PHE A 769 19.69 -4.35 30.43
N TRP A 770 20.80 -5.09 30.54
CA TRP A 770 20.93 -6.41 29.91
C TRP A 770 19.96 -7.44 30.49
N VAL A 771 19.75 -7.44 31.82
CA VAL A 771 18.73 -8.31 32.43
C VAL A 771 17.34 -8.00 31.86
N SER A 772 17.00 -6.72 31.72
CA SER A 772 15.72 -6.29 31.14
C SER A 772 15.62 -6.66 29.65
N PHE A 773 16.71 -6.53 28.90
CA PHE A 773 16.82 -6.88 27.49
C PHE A 773 16.62 -8.38 27.26
N ILE A 774 17.36 -9.21 28.00
CA ILE A 774 17.29 -10.67 27.92
C ILE A 774 15.91 -11.16 28.35
N ALA A 775 15.34 -10.61 29.43
CA ALA A 775 14.00 -10.96 29.87
C ALA A 775 12.93 -10.65 28.80
N GLU A 776 13.03 -9.51 28.11
CA GLU A 776 12.14 -9.17 27.00
C GLU A 776 12.37 -10.06 25.78
N ALA A 777 13.63 -10.38 25.45
CA ALA A 777 13.96 -11.30 24.36
C ALA A 777 13.34 -12.68 24.60
N TYR A 778 13.46 -13.21 25.81
CA TYR A 778 12.82 -14.47 26.20
C TYR A 778 11.29 -14.37 26.19
N ARG A 779 10.71 -13.27 26.66
CA ARG A 779 9.26 -13.05 26.61
C ARG A 779 8.72 -13.12 25.17
N ARG A 780 9.42 -12.48 24.23
CA ARG A 780 9.05 -12.51 22.80
C ARG A 780 9.25 -13.88 22.17
N ALA A 781 10.34 -14.58 22.53
CA ALA A 781 10.61 -15.93 22.06
C ALA A 781 9.59 -16.94 22.59
N ALA A 782 9.21 -16.87 23.87
CA ALA A 782 8.19 -17.72 24.47
C ALA A 782 6.85 -17.59 23.75
N GLY A 783 6.43 -16.37 23.41
CA GLY A 783 5.22 -16.14 22.61
C GLY A 783 5.25 -16.81 21.22
N GLN A 784 6.43 -17.02 20.63
CA GLN A 784 6.58 -17.81 19.41
C GLN A 784 6.58 -19.32 19.68
N MET A 785 7.25 -19.76 20.76
CA MET A 785 7.35 -21.18 21.13
C MET A 785 6.00 -21.80 21.48
N TYR A 786 5.10 -21.03 22.09
CA TYR A 786 3.77 -21.49 22.52
C TYR A 786 2.63 -21.05 21.59
N LYS A 787 2.94 -20.53 20.40
CA LYS A 787 1.95 -19.96 19.47
C LYS A 787 0.83 -20.94 19.07
N ASP A 788 1.16 -22.23 19.02
CA ASP A 788 0.22 -23.32 18.67
C ASP A 788 -0.16 -24.18 19.90
N THR A 789 0.20 -23.74 21.11
CA THR A 789 -0.10 -24.45 22.35
C THR A 789 -1.34 -23.85 23.00
N SER A 790 -2.26 -24.68 23.48
CA SER A 790 -3.50 -24.20 24.12
C SER A 790 -3.19 -23.39 25.38
N ASP A 791 -3.89 -22.27 25.58
CA ASP A 791 -3.72 -21.35 26.70
C ASP A 791 -3.72 -22.08 28.07
N ASN A 792 -4.56 -23.10 28.24
CA ASN A 792 -4.62 -23.92 29.46
C ASN A 792 -3.29 -24.61 29.83
N VAL A 793 -2.49 -25.00 28.83
CA VAL A 793 -1.19 -25.65 29.03
C VAL A 793 -0.13 -24.62 29.38
N VAL A 794 -0.20 -23.43 28.77
CA VAL A 794 0.68 -22.30 29.09
C VAL A 794 0.40 -21.81 30.51
N ASP A 795 -0.88 -21.67 30.88
CA ASP A 795 -1.31 -21.29 32.22
C ASP A 795 -0.89 -22.33 33.26
N GLY A 796 -1.00 -23.63 32.95
CA GLY A 796 -0.51 -24.71 33.82
C GLY A 796 1.00 -24.69 34.04
N LEU A 797 1.79 -24.35 33.01
CA LEU A 797 3.24 -24.18 33.12
C LEU A 797 3.61 -22.94 33.96
N VAL A 798 2.86 -21.84 33.80
CA VAL A 798 3.02 -20.62 34.60
C VAL A 798 2.69 -20.88 36.06
N ASP A 799 1.61 -21.61 36.35
CA ASP A 799 1.24 -22.03 37.71
C ASP A 799 2.33 -22.90 38.35
N CYS A 800 2.87 -23.88 37.61
CA CYS A 800 3.99 -24.70 38.08
C CYS A 800 5.26 -23.86 38.37
N LEU A 801 5.49 -22.81 37.59
CA LEU A 801 6.62 -21.88 37.77
C LEU A 801 6.44 -20.97 38.99
N LEU A 802 5.22 -20.48 39.23
CA LEU A 802 4.90 -19.56 40.33
C LEU A 802 4.74 -20.27 41.67
N HIS A 803 4.19 -21.49 41.66
CA HIS A 803 3.82 -22.22 42.87
C HIS A 803 4.70 -23.45 43.16
N GLY A 804 5.65 -23.76 42.25
CA GLY A 804 6.46 -24.97 42.31
C GLY A 804 5.65 -26.23 41.98
N GLU A 805 6.29 -27.38 41.90
CA GLU A 805 5.65 -28.70 41.73
C GLU A 805 4.88 -29.11 43.00
N GLY A 806 3.85 -28.34 43.35
CA GLY A 806 2.98 -28.57 44.49
C GLY A 806 1.60 -29.02 44.04
N GLN A 807 1.45 -30.33 43.79
CA GLN A 807 0.17 -31.09 43.84
C GLN A 807 -1.12 -30.30 43.50
N GLY A 808 -1.18 -29.72 42.30
CA GLY A 808 -2.42 -29.20 41.71
C GLY A 808 -2.77 -30.02 40.49
N VAL A 809 -3.58 -31.07 40.66
CA VAL A 809 -4.08 -31.89 39.56
C VAL A 809 -4.90 -31.00 38.62
N ILE A 810 -4.44 -30.78 37.39
CA ILE A 810 -5.29 -30.28 36.30
C ILE A 810 -6.24 -31.42 35.93
N GLN A 811 -7.37 -31.51 36.63
CA GLN A 811 -8.51 -32.33 36.23
C GLN A 811 -9.34 -31.52 35.24
N GLY A 812 -9.04 -31.66 33.95
CA GLY A 812 -9.85 -31.15 32.86
C GLY A 812 -9.58 -31.96 31.61
N GLY A 813 -10.43 -32.95 31.34
CA GLY A 813 -10.16 -34.00 30.37
C GLY A 813 -10.04 -33.55 28.92
N ALA A 814 -9.01 -34.06 28.26
CA ALA A 814 -9.07 -34.53 26.87
C ALA A 814 -7.92 -35.54 26.66
N THR A 815 -8.33 -36.74 26.24
CA THR A 815 -7.56 -37.84 25.64
C THR A 815 -6.05 -37.67 25.43
N GLN A 816 -5.33 -38.59 26.06
CA GLN A 816 -3.94 -38.99 25.84
C GLN A 816 -3.46 -38.82 24.38
N THR A 817 -2.60 -37.82 24.16
CA THR A 817 -1.35 -37.88 23.39
C THR A 817 -0.60 -36.56 23.63
N GLU A 818 0.05 -36.41 24.78
CA GLU A 818 0.99 -35.31 25.00
C GLU A 818 2.37 -35.71 24.44
N PRO A 819 3.05 -34.86 23.65
CA PRO A 819 4.46 -35.06 23.39
C PRO A 819 5.24 -34.72 24.67
N PRO A 820 6.42 -35.33 24.89
CA PRO A 820 7.24 -34.99 26.04
C PRO A 820 7.58 -33.49 25.98
N ILE A 821 7.50 -32.82 27.13
CA ILE A 821 8.02 -31.47 27.34
C ILE A 821 9.42 -31.44 26.73
N SER A 822 9.58 -30.74 25.61
CA SER A 822 10.79 -30.79 24.82
C SER A 822 11.91 -30.02 25.52
N GLY A 823 13.15 -30.46 25.31
CA GLY A 823 14.38 -29.90 25.87
C GLY A 823 14.54 -28.37 25.91
N PRO A 824 13.99 -27.55 24.98
CA PRO A 824 14.08 -26.09 25.09
C PRO A 824 13.34 -25.51 26.32
N THR A 825 12.28 -26.16 26.83
CA THR A 825 11.56 -25.68 28.02
C THR A 825 12.37 -25.93 29.30
N GLU A 826 13.04 -27.07 29.39
CA GLU A 826 13.91 -27.42 30.53
C GLU A 826 15.22 -26.60 30.51
N ALA A 827 15.76 -26.31 29.32
CA ALA A 827 16.90 -25.40 29.15
C ALA A 827 16.54 -23.95 29.55
N LEU A 828 15.33 -23.49 29.22
CA LEU A 828 14.81 -22.18 29.62
C LEU A 828 14.68 -22.08 31.15
N LEU A 829 14.04 -23.07 31.78
CA LEU A 829 13.88 -23.13 33.23
C LEU A 829 15.23 -23.19 33.96
N THR A 830 16.20 -23.93 33.42
CA THR A 830 17.56 -24.01 33.97
C THR A 830 18.28 -22.66 33.88
N ARG A 831 18.20 -21.98 32.72
CA ARG A 831 18.83 -20.66 32.55
C ARG A 831 18.15 -19.55 33.37
N CYS A 832 16.83 -19.55 33.48
CA CYS A 832 16.13 -18.63 34.37
C CYS A 832 16.52 -18.83 35.84
N ARG A 833 16.73 -20.09 36.28
CA ARG A 833 17.22 -20.41 37.62
C ARG A 833 18.67 -19.96 37.84
N GLU A 834 19.53 -20.11 36.84
CA GLU A 834 20.92 -19.63 36.89
C GLU A 834 20.99 -18.09 36.97
N VAL A 835 20.22 -17.37 36.14
CA VAL A 835 20.15 -15.90 36.18
C VAL A 835 19.53 -15.40 37.49
N ALA A 836 18.52 -16.08 38.03
CA ALA A 836 17.94 -15.75 39.33
C ALA A 836 18.92 -16.01 40.49
N SER A 837 19.79 -17.00 40.38
CA SER A 837 20.82 -17.30 41.38
C SER A 837 21.98 -16.29 41.38
N CYS A 838 22.18 -15.54 40.30
CA CYS A 838 23.16 -14.45 40.23
C CYS A 838 22.73 -13.18 40.98
N ASN A 839 21.52 -13.14 41.55
CA ASN A 839 21.00 -11.99 42.31
C ASN A 839 21.31 -12.03 43.82
N THR A 840 22.11 -12.99 44.29
CA THR A 840 22.59 -12.97 45.68
C THR A 840 23.80 -12.04 45.83
N ALA A 841 23.52 -10.77 46.13
CA ALA A 841 24.26 -9.88 47.02
C ALA A 841 25.81 -10.04 47.12
N GLN A 842 26.49 -10.17 45.99
CA GLN A 842 27.85 -9.67 45.86
C GLN A 842 27.86 -8.76 44.64
N PRO A 843 28.26 -7.48 44.78
CA PRO A 843 28.53 -6.67 43.61
C PRO A 843 29.53 -7.48 42.78
N ILE A 844 29.24 -7.67 41.50
CA ILE A 844 30.24 -8.22 40.59
C ILE A 844 31.40 -7.24 40.68
N LYS A 845 32.44 -7.59 41.45
CA LYS A 845 33.74 -6.95 41.36
C LYS A 845 34.27 -7.36 40.00
N VAL A 846 33.92 -6.55 39.01
CA VAL A 846 34.68 -6.49 37.79
C VAL A 846 36.02 -5.92 38.24
N ASP A 847 37.01 -6.78 38.47
CA ASP A 847 38.42 -6.38 38.48
C ASP A 847 38.78 -6.04 37.02
N ALA A 848 38.15 -4.98 36.49
CA ALA A 848 38.61 -4.28 35.33
C ALA A 848 39.78 -3.43 35.80
N PRO A 849 41.01 -3.64 35.30
CA PRO A 849 42.07 -2.70 35.54
C PRO A 849 41.62 -1.35 34.97
N VAL A 850 41.43 -0.37 35.85
CA VAL A 850 41.16 1.02 35.45
C VAL A 850 42.44 1.51 34.77
N PHE A 851 42.36 1.75 33.46
CA PHE A 851 43.46 2.35 32.72
C PHE A 851 43.47 3.85 33.00
N ASP A 852 44.44 4.28 33.81
CA ASP A 852 44.82 5.67 34.04
C ASP A 852 45.68 6.15 32.85
N PRO A 853 45.22 7.10 32.02
CA PRO A 853 45.97 7.56 30.86
C PRO A 853 47.23 8.38 31.21
N ALA A 854 47.35 8.86 32.46
CA ALA A 854 48.46 9.70 32.91
C ALA A 854 49.50 8.93 33.77
N ALA A 855 49.11 7.84 34.42
CA ALA A 855 50.06 6.95 35.09
C ALA A 855 50.71 6.00 34.06
N GLY A 856 51.95 6.31 33.67
CA GLY A 856 52.79 5.39 32.93
C GLY A 856 52.94 4.06 33.68
N VAL A 857 52.22 3.03 33.23
CA VAL A 857 52.30 1.69 33.83
C VAL A 857 53.58 1.00 33.38
N THR A 858 54.55 0.94 34.30
CA THR A 858 55.47 -0.19 34.41
C THR A 858 54.67 -1.39 34.92
N ALA A 859 54.75 -2.53 34.21
CA ALA A 859 54.01 -3.74 34.58
C ALA A 859 54.60 -4.40 35.85
N PRO A 860 53.78 -4.83 36.84
CA PRO A 860 54.20 -5.81 37.83
C PRO A 860 54.07 -7.23 37.27
N GLU A 861 55.02 -8.09 37.63
CA GLU A 861 55.13 -9.48 37.19
C GLU A 861 53.88 -10.33 37.53
N VAL A 862 53.17 -10.79 36.49
CA VAL A 862 52.33 -12.01 36.56
C VAL A 862 52.59 -12.85 35.31
N LYS A 863 53.04 -14.10 35.51
CA LYS A 863 53.48 -15.02 34.45
C LYS A 863 52.34 -15.43 33.51
N VAL A 864 52.38 -14.95 32.27
CA VAL A 864 51.54 -15.41 31.15
C VAL A 864 52.22 -16.61 30.47
N LYS A 865 51.54 -17.75 30.34
CA LYS A 865 51.99 -18.86 29.47
C LYS A 865 51.64 -18.54 28.02
N THR A 866 52.66 -18.40 27.19
CA THR A 866 52.58 -18.18 25.74
C THR A 866 51.99 -19.41 25.03
N SER A 867 51.01 -19.20 24.16
CA SER A 867 50.43 -20.25 23.30
C SER A 867 51.31 -20.50 22.08
N ARG A 868 51.80 -21.74 21.92
CA ARG A 868 52.58 -22.23 20.75
C ARG A 868 51.92 -21.96 19.39
N LYS A 869 50.61 -21.66 19.35
CA LYS A 869 49.86 -21.37 18.12
C LYS A 869 50.22 -20.00 17.51
N VAL A 870 50.51 -19.01 18.37
CA VAL A 870 50.87 -17.65 17.93
C VAL A 870 52.28 -17.64 17.35
N ASP A 871 53.21 -18.37 17.98
CA ASP A 871 54.58 -18.52 17.47
C ASP A 871 54.61 -19.28 16.13
N ARG A 872 53.74 -20.29 15.96
CA ARG A 872 53.62 -21.06 14.71
C ARG A 872 53.05 -20.24 13.56
N ALA A 873 52.05 -19.38 13.82
CA ALA A 873 51.46 -18.48 12.82
C ALA A 873 52.48 -17.41 12.36
N MET A 874 53.26 -16.88 13.29
CA MET A 874 54.34 -15.93 13.02
C MET A 874 55.50 -16.59 12.25
N GLU A 875 55.84 -17.85 12.54
CA GLU A 875 56.83 -18.62 11.77
C GLU A 875 56.39 -18.92 10.33
N ILE A 876 55.12 -19.26 10.11
CA ILE A 876 54.58 -19.57 8.78
C ILE A 876 54.56 -18.32 7.91
N TRP A 877 54.08 -17.20 8.45
CA TRP A 877 54.03 -15.92 7.75
C TRP A 877 55.43 -15.40 7.40
N ALA A 878 56.40 -15.53 8.32
CA ALA A 878 57.76 -15.09 8.07
C ALA A 878 58.54 -16.02 7.13
N LYS A 879 58.28 -17.33 7.11
CA LYS A 879 58.81 -18.25 6.08
C LYS A 879 58.34 -17.91 4.68
N GLU A 880 57.08 -17.48 4.54
CA GLU A 880 56.47 -17.12 3.26
C GLU A 880 56.97 -15.77 2.72
N LYS A 881 57.15 -14.77 3.60
CA LYS A 881 57.52 -13.40 3.18
C LYS A 881 59.01 -13.09 3.14
N LEU A 882 59.85 -13.79 3.92
CA LEU A 882 61.28 -13.48 4.04
C LEU A 882 62.21 -14.52 3.39
N GLY A 883 61.67 -15.62 2.85
CA GLY A 883 62.43 -16.62 2.09
C GLY A 883 63.56 -17.32 2.85
N CYS A 884 63.57 -17.26 4.19
CA CYS A 884 64.61 -17.85 5.03
C CYS A 884 63.98 -18.73 6.14
N PRO A 885 64.56 -19.89 6.46
CA PRO A 885 64.14 -20.65 7.64
C PRO A 885 64.59 -19.90 8.89
N LEU A 886 63.64 -19.26 9.58
CA LEU A 886 63.85 -18.62 10.88
C LEU A 886 64.38 -19.65 11.89
N SER A 887 65.70 -19.73 12.04
CA SER A 887 66.36 -20.62 12.98
C SER A 887 67.07 -19.86 14.10
N LYS A 888 67.14 -18.52 14.00
CA LYS A 888 67.81 -17.66 14.97
C LYS A 888 66.87 -16.61 15.51
N LYS A 889 67.01 -16.35 16.80
CA LYS A 889 66.21 -15.42 17.62
C LYS A 889 66.25 -13.98 17.08
N ASP A 890 67.31 -13.65 16.36
CA ASP A 890 67.52 -12.33 15.76
C ASP A 890 66.61 -12.08 14.55
N ASP A 891 66.25 -13.13 13.80
CA ASP A 891 65.37 -13.01 12.63
C ASP A 891 63.90 -12.77 13.05
N VAL A 892 63.49 -13.37 14.17
CA VAL A 892 62.19 -13.09 14.82
C VAL A 892 62.14 -11.65 15.34
N THR A 893 63.28 -11.12 15.80
CA THR A 893 63.38 -9.75 16.30
C THR A 893 63.35 -8.74 15.15
N ALA A 894 63.94 -9.08 13.99
CA ALA A 894 63.83 -8.30 12.77
C ALA A 894 62.39 -8.29 12.21
N ALA A 895 61.72 -9.44 12.19
CA ALA A 895 60.31 -9.54 11.79
C ALA A 895 59.39 -8.74 12.71
N LYS A 896 59.62 -8.79 14.04
CA LYS A 896 58.91 -7.96 15.02
C LYS A 896 59.12 -6.48 14.77
N LYS A 897 60.36 -6.03 14.50
CA LYS A 897 60.65 -4.61 14.16
C LYS A 897 59.93 -4.12 12.90
N VAL A 898 59.75 -4.97 11.89
CA VAL A 898 59.00 -4.63 10.67
C VAL A 898 57.50 -4.49 10.96
N VAL A 899 56.94 -5.37 11.80
CA VAL A 899 55.53 -5.31 12.23
C VAL A 899 55.27 -4.10 13.14
N THR A 900 56.20 -3.76 14.04
CA THR A 900 56.09 -2.57 14.90
C THR A 900 56.17 -1.28 14.07
N ARG A 901 57.06 -1.21 13.06
CA ARG A 901 57.08 -0.09 12.11
C ARG A 901 55.78 0.05 11.30
N TRP A 902 55.07 -1.03 11.04
CA TRP A 902 53.80 -0.99 10.31
C TRP A 902 52.64 -0.50 11.18
N LEU A 903 52.66 -0.82 12.48
CA LEU A 903 51.68 -0.33 13.47
C LEU A 903 51.88 1.15 13.80
N ASP A 904 53.13 1.62 13.89
CA ASP A 904 53.44 3.02 14.23
C ASP A 904 53.13 4.02 13.09
N PHE A 905 53.01 3.54 11.84
CA PHE A 905 52.68 4.39 10.68
C PHE A 905 51.16 4.53 10.42
N GLY A 906 50.31 3.80 11.14
CA GLY A 906 48.85 3.80 10.97
C GLY A 906 48.11 5.12 11.29
N PRO A 907 48.59 6.01 12.18
CA PRO A 907 47.84 7.23 12.53
C PRO A 907 48.32 8.54 11.87
N GLN A 908 49.43 8.59 11.13
CA GLN A 908 50.03 9.86 10.67
C GLN A 908 50.01 10.12 9.15
N SER A 909 49.35 9.31 8.34
CA SER A 909 49.30 9.53 6.89
C SER A 909 47.92 9.30 6.29
N VAL A 910 46.94 10.06 6.80
CA VAL A 910 45.71 10.48 6.07
C VAL A 910 45.15 11.78 6.70
N GLY A 911 45.56 12.93 6.17
CA GLY A 911 44.80 14.18 6.26
C GLY A 911 44.85 15.00 7.55
N GLY A 912 45.87 15.86 7.66
CA GLY A 912 45.87 17.02 8.56
C GLY A 912 47.10 17.89 8.32
N ALA A 913 46.93 19.03 7.65
CA ALA A 913 47.98 19.99 7.38
C ALA A 913 48.59 20.54 8.67
N GLN A 914 49.93 20.69 8.69
CA GLN A 914 50.63 21.46 9.72
C GLN A 914 50.20 22.92 9.66
N ILE A 915 49.67 23.43 10.78
CA ILE A 915 49.59 24.86 11.05
C ILE A 915 50.73 25.18 12.02
N GLU A 916 51.72 25.93 11.56
CA GLU A 916 52.72 26.54 12.45
C GLU A 916 52.10 27.72 13.21
N GLY A 917 52.18 27.66 14.54
CA GLY A 917 52.11 28.80 15.44
C GLY A 917 50.72 29.18 15.95
N GLU A 918 50.36 28.70 17.15
CA GLU A 918 49.91 29.50 18.30
C GLU A 918 49.46 28.58 19.47
N LYS A 919 49.47 29.15 20.67
CA LYS A 919 49.64 28.51 21.99
C LYS A 919 48.41 27.79 22.54
N GLU A 920 48.70 26.75 23.33
CA GLU A 920 47.99 26.17 24.48
C GLU A 920 46.45 26.30 24.56
N ALA A 921 45.75 25.18 24.33
CA ALA A 921 44.53 24.80 25.04
C ALA A 921 44.40 23.26 25.06
N GLU A 922 44.07 22.71 26.24
CA GLU A 922 44.00 21.28 26.57
C GLU A 922 43.11 20.46 25.60
N LYS A 923 43.65 19.33 25.14
CA LYS A 923 42.94 18.28 24.39
C LYS A 923 42.84 17.05 25.28
N ASP A 924 41.62 16.73 25.73
CA ASP A 924 41.30 15.44 26.32
C ASP A 924 40.88 14.45 25.23
N ASP A 925 41.60 13.34 25.15
CA ASP A 925 41.48 12.29 24.13
C ASP A 925 40.24 11.40 24.34
N TYR A 926 39.42 11.31 23.29
CA TYR A 926 38.29 10.40 23.13
C TYR A 926 38.79 9.04 22.60
N ASN A 927 38.62 7.94 23.35
CA ASN A 927 38.90 6.57 22.89
C ASN A 927 37.62 5.70 22.82
N PRO A 928 36.98 5.57 21.64
CA PRO A 928 35.76 4.78 21.42
C PRO A 928 36.00 3.26 21.39
N GLU A 929 37.25 2.80 21.37
CA GLU A 929 37.58 1.38 21.36
C GLU A 929 37.25 0.72 22.71
N LEU A 930 37.51 1.38 23.84
CA LEU A 930 37.31 0.81 25.18
C LEU A 930 35.84 0.46 25.49
N VAL A 931 34.90 1.29 25.04
CA VAL A 931 33.46 1.06 25.25
C VAL A 931 32.95 -0.06 24.33
N THR A 932 33.38 -0.05 23.07
CA THR A 932 32.99 -1.08 22.10
C THR A 932 33.61 -2.43 22.44
N GLN A 933 34.86 -2.47 22.91
CA GLN A 933 35.53 -3.69 23.37
C GLN A 933 34.88 -4.25 24.64
N SER A 934 34.45 -3.40 25.58
CA SER A 934 33.72 -3.83 26.79
C SER A 934 32.36 -4.45 26.44
N ILE A 935 31.62 -3.86 25.50
CA ILE A 935 30.34 -4.36 25.00
C ILE A 935 30.53 -5.69 24.24
N VAL A 936 31.51 -5.76 23.34
CA VAL A 936 31.82 -6.97 22.54
C VAL A 936 32.35 -8.10 23.43
N ASN A 937 33.21 -7.82 24.41
CA ASN A 937 33.75 -8.84 25.32
C ASN A 937 32.69 -9.39 26.28
N THR A 938 31.70 -8.60 26.67
CA THR A 938 30.59 -9.06 27.53
C THR A 938 29.65 -9.99 26.75
N VAL A 939 29.44 -9.75 25.46
CA VAL A 939 28.69 -10.64 24.55
C VAL A 939 29.48 -11.92 24.26
N ALA A 940 30.79 -11.82 24.02
CA ALA A 940 31.67 -12.95 23.75
C ALA A 940 31.88 -13.91 24.93
N GLN A 941 31.77 -13.43 26.18
CA GLN A 941 32.01 -14.24 27.37
C GLN A 941 30.81 -15.13 27.79
N GLN A 942 29.62 -14.96 27.20
CA GLN A 942 28.45 -15.79 27.52
C GLN A 942 28.26 -17.03 26.64
N ASP A 943 28.97 -17.15 25.51
CA ASP A 943 28.88 -18.31 24.59
C ASP A 943 29.80 -19.49 24.94
N ASN A 944 30.57 -19.40 26.03
CA ASN A 944 31.45 -20.49 26.47
C ASN A 944 30.77 -21.44 27.47
N VAL A 945 29.72 -22.16 27.06
CA VAL A 945 29.34 -23.45 27.68
C VAL A 945 28.93 -24.47 26.62
N GLN A 946 29.92 -25.25 26.20
CA GLN A 946 29.87 -26.58 25.57
C GLN A 946 28.57 -27.01 24.86
N TYR A 947 28.61 -26.92 23.53
CA TYR A 947 27.90 -27.83 22.63
C TYR A 947 28.28 -29.29 22.95
N CYS A 948 27.36 -30.06 23.54
CA CYS A 948 27.39 -31.52 23.55
C CYS A 948 26.27 -32.00 22.60
N GLY A 949 26.66 -32.50 21.43
CA GLY A 949 25.79 -32.59 20.26
C GLY A 949 24.81 -33.76 20.18
N ARG A 950 24.00 -33.76 19.12
CA ARG A 950 23.76 -34.88 18.18
C ARG A 950 22.76 -34.50 17.09
N ARG A 951 23.20 -34.75 15.85
CA ARG A 951 22.53 -34.77 14.53
C ARG A 951 22.00 -33.46 13.96
#